data_AF-A0A4R5BYG2-F1
#
_entry.id   AF-A0A4R5BYG2-F1
#
_cell.length_a   1.000
_cell.length_b   1.000
_cell.length_c   1.000
_cell.angle_alpha   90.00
_cell.angle_beta   90.00
_cell.angle_gamma   90.00
#
_symmetry.space_group_name_H-M   'P 1'
#
loop_
_entity.id
_entity.type
_entity.pdbx_description
1 polymer ?
#
loop_
_entity_poly.entity_id
_entity_poly.type
_entity_poly.pdbx_seq_one_letter_code
_entity_poly.pdbx_strand_id
1 'polypeptide(L)'
;MRPSLFDSLLARLVAGSVLIAVCSIVATAWLAARSTSGEIRHQQGRTLARDARVNDALLGYAASHPRWDGVAETVRGLARESDQRVALATEGGTRIADSAAGRPPLPARPSAVVDPLAVDVSLVPGAATDRIDARAAGPFRLPESERVRLRGEVDAQAACLRREGQRATVVVGPGGRPYLRREGGPSNPAPGMSRPRPPVGAPSGQRPSTPRSVGAEAVRLTGAGTRPVAVAVATTLEPAAPTDPGGRSPRTGTAPGEPTAVPGERPADRPAATPNPAATPSPTVSPDPEVRPASCSPDAPGPTSTEKRALNQLAALVRQCRGSKVDVWLDETGTPAAPASAAECLATARRTQLKSYVAPAALLYIGSPEDRRPAIDPYGIAGVTAVILVLAAGVSVLVATRLARPVRAVTAAARRMRAGDGSARVAVRAKGEVGELGAAFNEMSEHLDRMERQRKAMVSDVSHELRTPLSNIRGWLEAAQDGVADLGPALTASLVEEATLLQHIVDDLQQLALADVGRLRLHPEPVDAADLVEQIATVYRAAAEAAELVLTVEVTGRPRLDADPVRLRQAVGNLLANAVRYTPSGGRVSLRAYADGDEVLIEVSDTGPGIEPEHLPHVFDRFWRAEKSRSRQSGGSGLGLAIVRQLAEAHGGSAAVRSEPGRGATFVLRLPRSPDHG
;
A
#
# COMPACT_ATOMS: atom_id res chain seq x y z
N MET A 1 -26.32 3.89 -32.29
CA MET A 1 -26.14 4.31 -30.90
C MET A 1 -24.69 4.10 -30.49
N ARG A 2 -23.88 5.17 -30.38
CA ARG A 2 -22.53 5.09 -29.80
C ARG A 2 -22.68 5.07 -28.26
N PRO A 3 -22.14 4.08 -27.53
CA PRO A 3 -22.20 4.08 -26.08
C PRO A 3 -21.49 5.34 -25.56
N SER A 4 -22.10 6.02 -24.59
CA SER A 4 -21.63 7.30 -24.10
C SER A 4 -20.25 7.14 -23.44
N LEU A 5 -19.30 8.04 -23.74
CA LEU A 5 -17.96 8.09 -23.13
C LEU A 5 -17.98 7.99 -21.59
N PHE A 6 -19.09 8.40 -20.97
CA PHE A 6 -19.29 8.37 -19.52
C PHE A 6 -19.75 7.03 -18.96
N ASP A 7 -20.36 6.14 -19.76
CA ASP A 7 -20.55 4.74 -19.36
C ASP A 7 -19.20 4.02 -19.31
N SER A 8 -18.27 4.40 -20.19
CA SER A 8 -16.90 3.88 -20.19
C SER A 8 -16.11 4.35 -18.96
N LEU A 9 -16.25 5.60 -18.52
CA LEU A 9 -15.56 6.12 -17.33
C LEU A 9 -15.99 5.43 -16.04
N LEU A 10 -17.30 5.22 -15.89
CA LEU A 10 -17.84 4.52 -14.72
C LEU A 10 -17.41 3.05 -14.69
N ALA A 11 -17.49 2.38 -15.85
CA ALA A 11 -16.99 1.02 -16.01
C ALA A 11 -15.49 0.93 -15.72
N ARG A 12 -14.70 1.92 -16.13
CA ARG A 12 -13.25 2.01 -15.86
C ARG A 12 -12.94 2.23 -14.39
N LEU A 13 -13.68 3.07 -13.68
CA LEU A 13 -13.48 3.30 -12.24
C LEU A 13 -13.87 2.07 -11.42
N VAL A 14 -14.99 1.42 -11.74
CA VAL A 14 -15.40 0.17 -11.10
C VAL A 14 -14.37 -0.93 -11.39
N ALA A 15 -13.99 -1.11 -12.66
CA ALA A 15 -12.97 -2.08 -13.05
C ALA A 15 -11.62 -1.80 -12.36
N GLY A 16 -11.21 -0.53 -12.25
CA GLY A 16 -10.00 -0.13 -11.54
C GLY A 16 -10.06 -0.45 -10.05
N SER A 17 -11.16 -0.15 -9.37
CA SER A 17 -11.34 -0.46 -7.94
C SER A 17 -11.32 -1.97 -7.67
N VAL A 18 -11.97 -2.76 -8.53
CA VAL A 18 -11.99 -4.23 -8.44
C VAL A 18 -10.59 -4.79 -8.70
N LEU A 19 -9.87 -4.26 -9.69
CA LEU A 19 -8.50 -4.67 -10.00
C LEU A 19 -7.56 -4.41 -8.82
N ILE A 20 -7.65 -3.23 -8.18
CA ILE A 20 -6.83 -2.89 -7.00
C ILE A 20 -7.15 -3.85 -5.84
N ALA A 21 -8.43 -4.12 -5.58
CA ALA A 21 -8.85 -5.07 -4.54
C ALA A 21 -8.29 -6.47 -4.82
N VAL A 22 -8.38 -6.97 -6.06
CA VAL A 22 -7.82 -8.26 -6.47
C VAL A 22 -6.31 -8.30 -6.27
N CYS A 23 -5.58 -7.29 -6.75
CA CYS A 23 -4.13 -7.23 -6.60
C CYS A 23 -3.69 -7.21 -5.13
N SER A 24 -4.40 -6.46 -4.28
CA SER A 24 -4.11 -6.39 -2.84
C SER A 24 -4.35 -7.74 -2.16
N ILE A 25 -5.45 -8.41 -2.47
CA ILE A 25 -5.78 -9.73 -1.93
C ILE A 25 -4.75 -10.78 -2.37
N VAL A 26 -4.39 -10.80 -3.66
CA VAL A 26 -3.37 -11.72 -4.21
C VAL A 26 -2.00 -11.45 -3.56
N ALA A 27 -1.61 -10.19 -3.42
CA ALA A 27 -0.35 -9.82 -2.77
C ALA A 27 -0.33 -10.25 -1.30
N THR A 28 -1.44 -10.04 -0.57
CA THR A 28 -1.58 -10.44 0.83
C THR A 28 -1.52 -11.97 0.99
N ALA A 29 -2.22 -12.71 0.13
CA ALA A 29 -2.16 -14.17 0.12
C ALA A 29 -0.75 -14.69 -0.20
N TRP A 30 -0.06 -14.07 -1.16
CA TRP A 30 1.30 -14.41 -1.53
C TRP A 30 2.32 -14.10 -0.42
N LEU A 31 2.18 -12.95 0.25
CA LEU A 31 2.98 -12.58 1.42
C LEU A 31 2.78 -13.56 2.58
N ALA A 32 1.53 -13.94 2.87
CA ALA A 32 1.22 -14.93 3.90
C ALA A 32 1.87 -16.29 3.59
N ALA A 33 1.75 -16.78 2.35
CA ALA A 33 2.38 -18.04 1.91
C ALA A 33 3.92 -18.00 1.95
N ARG A 34 4.51 -16.83 1.67
CA ARG A 34 5.97 -16.64 1.69
C ARG A 34 6.53 -16.50 3.10
N SER A 35 5.80 -15.88 4.03
CA SER A 35 6.20 -15.73 5.43
C SER A 35 6.32 -17.07 6.15
N THR A 36 5.37 -17.98 5.93
CA THR A 36 5.41 -19.37 6.44
C THR A 36 6.59 -20.16 5.90
N SER A 37 7.13 -19.79 4.74
CA SER A 37 8.29 -20.45 4.14
C SER A 37 9.63 -19.96 4.72
N GLY A 38 9.67 -18.80 5.36
CA GLY A 38 10.88 -18.18 5.91
C GLY A 38 11.37 -18.83 7.22
N GLU A 39 10.45 -19.23 8.10
CA GLU A 39 10.77 -19.86 9.39
C GLU A 39 11.30 -21.30 9.26
N ILE A 40 11.00 -21.98 8.14
CA ILE A 40 11.38 -23.38 7.92
C ILE A 40 12.91 -23.56 7.80
N ARG A 41 13.65 -22.59 7.23
CA ARG A 41 15.11 -22.74 7.04
C ARG A 41 15.90 -22.65 8.34
N HIS A 42 15.44 -21.87 9.32
CA HIS A 42 16.10 -21.76 10.61
C HIS A 42 15.79 -22.95 11.54
N GLN A 43 14.61 -23.56 11.43
CA GLN A 43 14.28 -24.78 12.17
C GLN A 43 14.98 -26.03 11.61
N GLN A 44 15.15 -26.14 10.29
CA GLN A 44 15.81 -27.31 9.66
C GLN A 44 17.25 -27.55 10.17
N GLY A 45 18.04 -26.51 10.42
CA GLY A 45 19.41 -26.66 10.93
C GLY A 45 19.52 -27.25 12.34
N ARG A 46 18.52 -27.02 13.21
CA ARG A 46 18.50 -27.56 14.59
C ARG A 46 17.94 -28.98 14.62
N THR A 47 16.98 -29.31 13.76
CA THR A 47 16.42 -30.67 13.65
C THR A 47 17.45 -31.63 13.05
N LEU A 48 18.16 -31.24 11.97
CA LEU A 48 19.20 -32.07 11.37
C LEU A 48 20.35 -32.42 12.34
N ALA A 49 20.79 -31.46 13.17
CA ALA A 49 21.84 -31.70 14.16
C ALA A 49 21.40 -32.61 15.33
N ARG A 50 20.10 -32.68 15.63
CA ARG A 50 19.53 -33.59 16.65
C ARG A 50 19.32 -34.99 16.08
N ASP A 51 18.79 -35.09 14.86
CA ASP A 51 18.60 -36.36 14.15
C ASP A 51 19.94 -37.09 13.95
N ALA A 52 21.02 -36.34 13.67
CA ALA A 52 22.38 -36.90 13.56
C ALA A 52 22.87 -37.55 14.87
N ARG A 53 22.55 -36.98 16.04
CA ARG A 53 22.92 -37.57 17.34
C ARG A 53 22.14 -38.85 17.65
N VAL A 54 20.85 -38.87 17.34
CA VAL A 54 20.01 -40.08 17.49
C VAL A 54 20.55 -41.19 16.59
N ASN A 55 20.88 -40.88 15.35
CA ASN A 55 21.47 -41.83 14.41
C ASN A 55 22.83 -42.36 14.89
N ASP A 56 23.75 -41.48 15.33
CA ASP A 56 25.08 -41.89 15.81
C ASP A 56 25.02 -42.80 17.05
N ALA A 57 24.13 -42.50 18.00
CA ALA A 57 23.95 -43.33 19.19
C ALA A 57 23.43 -44.74 18.83
N LEU A 58 22.49 -44.83 17.89
CA LEU A 58 21.94 -46.11 17.43
C LEU A 58 22.94 -46.89 16.57
N LEU A 59 23.75 -46.21 15.74
CA LEU A 59 24.87 -46.83 15.03
C LEU A 59 25.91 -47.41 16.01
N GLY A 60 26.23 -46.69 17.10
CA GLY A 60 27.13 -47.18 18.14
C GLY A 60 26.58 -48.41 18.89
N TYR A 61 25.28 -48.44 19.15
CA TYR A 61 24.61 -49.62 19.71
C TYR A 61 24.72 -50.81 18.74
N ALA A 62 24.37 -50.60 17.47
CA ALA A 62 24.43 -51.62 16.42
C ALA A 62 25.84 -52.16 16.19
N ALA A 63 26.86 -51.32 16.25
CA ALA A 63 28.25 -51.70 16.06
C ALA A 63 28.84 -52.52 17.23
N SER A 64 28.25 -52.41 18.43
CA SER A 64 28.77 -53.06 19.65
C SER A 64 27.99 -54.31 20.08
N HIS A 65 26.79 -54.51 19.55
CA HIS A 65 25.89 -55.62 19.87
C HIS A 65 25.56 -56.45 18.63
N PRO A 66 25.58 -57.80 18.68
CA PRO A 66 25.21 -58.65 17.54
C PRO A 66 23.71 -58.62 17.17
N ARG A 67 22.86 -58.08 18.05
CA ARG A 67 21.40 -58.09 17.94
C ARG A 67 20.82 -56.84 18.59
N TRP A 68 19.62 -56.43 18.18
CA TRP A 68 18.94 -55.25 18.71
C TRP A 68 18.29 -55.44 20.09
N ASP A 69 18.46 -56.60 20.71
CA ASP A 69 17.88 -56.89 22.02
C ASP A 69 18.40 -55.92 23.09
N GLY A 70 17.48 -55.36 23.89
CA GLY A 70 17.80 -54.35 24.91
C GLY A 70 17.75 -52.90 24.42
N VAL A 71 17.64 -52.64 23.10
CA VAL A 71 17.67 -51.27 22.56
C VAL A 71 16.49 -50.40 22.99
N ALA A 72 15.42 -50.98 23.51
CA ALA A 72 14.21 -50.26 23.93
C ALA A 72 14.46 -49.23 25.04
N GLU A 73 15.45 -49.46 25.92
CA GLU A 73 15.85 -48.46 26.92
C GLU A 73 16.61 -47.30 26.27
N THR A 74 17.56 -47.60 25.38
CA THR A 74 18.28 -46.60 24.58
C THR A 74 17.32 -45.74 23.75
N VAL A 75 16.35 -46.34 23.06
CA VAL A 75 15.34 -45.62 22.27
C VAL A 75 14.49 -44.69 23.13
N ARG A 76 14.09 -45.12 24.34
CA ARG A 76 13.35 -44.26 25.29
C ARG A 76 14.22 -43.16 25.90
N GLY A 77 15.51 -43.42 26.11
CA GLY A 77 16.48 -42.40 26.53
C GLY A 77 16.65 -41.33 25.45
N LEU A 78 16.94 -41.76 24.22
CA LEU A 78 17.09 -40.87 23.06
C LEU A 78 15.84 -40.04 22.81
N ALA A 79 14.65 -40.63 22.90
CA ALA A 79 13.40 -39.89 22.73
C ALA A 79 13.17 -38.80 23.79
N ARG A 80 13.58 -39.04 25.05
CA ARG A 80 13.50 -38.03 26.12
C ARG A 80 14.50 -36.91 25.92
N GLU A 81 15.69 -37.23 25.39
CA GLU A 81 16.75 -36.25 25.15
C GLU A 81 16.50 -35.41 23.88
N SER A 82 15.96 -36.01 22.83
CA SER A 82 15.66 -35.34 21.57
C SER A 82 14.29 -34.64 21.53
N ASP A 83 13.42 -34.93 22.50
CA ASP A 83 12.00 -34.54 22.52
C ASP A 83 11.25 -34.98 21.24
N GLN A 84 11.66 -36.12 20.67
CA GLN A 84 11.07 -36.70 19.47
C GLN A 84 10.69 -38.16 19.72
N ARG A 85 9.66 -38.64 19.04
CA ARG A 85 9.39 -40.07 18.97
C ARG A 85 10.48 -40.72 18.14
N VAL A 86 11.22 -41.63 18.75
CA VAL A 86 12.20 -42.50 18.09
C VAL A 86 11.62 -43.92 18.01
N ALA A 87 11.67 -44.53 16.83
CA ALA A 87 11.30 -45.92 16.61
C ALA A 87 12.26 -46.61 15.63
N LEU A 88 12.51 -47.89 15.88
CA LEU A 88 13.31 -48.78 15.06
C LEU A 88 12.45 -49.93 14.55
N ALA A 89 12.60 -50.27 13.28
CA ALA A 89 11.98 -51.42 12.65
C ALA A 89 12.99 -52.20 11.81
N THR A 90 12.71 -53.48 11.53
CA THR A 90 13.45 -54.27 10.54
C THR A 90 13.19 -53.73 9.13
N GLU A 91 14.00 -54.12 8.15
CA GLU A 91 13.76 -53.80 6.74
C GLU A 91 12.39 -54.29 6.24
N GLY A 92 11.88 -55.38 6.82
CA GLY A 92 10.52 -55.90 6.58
C GLY A 92 9.40 -55.14 7.31
N GLY A 93 9.70 -54.02 7.97
CA GLY A 93 8.72 -53.18 8.67
C GLY A 93 8.26 -53.72 10.02
N THR A 94 8.87 -54.79 10.53
CA THR A 94 8.54 -55.32 11.87
C THR A 94 9.19 -54.46 12.94
N ARG A 95 8.41 -53.96 13.91
CA ARG A 95 8.90 -53.05 14.94
C ARG A 95 9.87 -53.76 15.89
N ILE A 96 11.06 -53.17 16.08
CA ILE A 96 12.11 -53.62 17.01
C ILE A 96 11.94 -52.92 18.35
N ALA A 97 11.81 -51.58 18.34
CA ALA A 97 11.61 -50.75 19.52
C ALA A 97 10.90 -49.45 19.15
N ASP A 98 10.09 -48.90 20.06
CA ASP A 98 9.39 -47.63 19.85
C ASP A 98 9.22 -46.93 21.19
N SER A 99 9.67 -45.68 21.25
CA SER A 99 9.54 -44.82 22.43
C SER A 99 8.09 -44.48 22.78
N ALA A 100 7.15 -44.62 21.84
CA ALA A 100 5.73 -44.37 22.04
C ALA A 100 4.86 -45.57 21.62
N ALA A 101 5.07 -46.70 22.29
CA ALA A 101 4.22 -47.88 22.14
C ALA A 101 2.72 -47.51 22.31
N GLY A 102 1.87 -47.90 21.34
CA GLY A 102 0.43 -47.61 21.34
C GLY A 102 -0.04 -46.33 20.61
N ARG A 103 0.88 -45.56 20.01
CA ARG A 103 0.58 -44.35 19.19
C ARG A 103 0.42 -44.66 17.69
N PRO A 104 -0.07 -43.71 16.85
CA PRO A 104 -0.30 -43.88 15.40
C PRO A 104 0.81 -44.64 14.64
N PRO A 105 0.47 -45.27 13.49
CA PRO A 105 1.40 -46.05 12.68
C PRO A 105 2.62 -45.22 12.29
N LEU A 106 3.76 -45.90 12.09
CA LEU A 106 4.99 -45.25 11.67
C LEU A 106 4.79 -44.61 10.27
N PRO A 107 5.48 -43.49 9.97
CA PRO A 107 5.46 -42.89 8.65
C PRO A 107 5.81 -43.88 7.55
N ALA A 108 5.30 -43.67 6.33
CA ALA A 108 5.55 -44.57 5.20
C ALA A 108 7.03 -44.61 4.75
N ARG A 109 7.83 -43.61 5.12
CA ARG A 109 9.27 -43.54 4.79
C ARG A 109 10.11 -43.43 6.07
N PRO A 110 11.19 -44.21 6.20
CA PRO A 110 12.12 -44.07 7.31
C PRO A 110 12.91 -42.76 7.20
N SER A 111 13.31 -42.22 8.34
CA SER A 111 14.17 -41.04 8.45
C SER A 111 15.61 -41.37 8.06
N ALA A 112 16.11 -42.55 8.43
CA ALA A 112 17.43 -43.05 8.06
C ALA A 112 17.49 -44.60 8.13
N VAL A 113 18.56 -45.18 7.57
CA VAL A 113 18.92 -46.58 7.75
C VAL A 113 20.12 -46.65 8.70
N VAL A 114 19.99 -47.43 9.76
CA VAL A 114 21.03 -47.66 10.76
C VAL A 114 21.72 -48.97 10.43
N ASP A 115 22.84 -48.90 9.71
CA ASP A 115 23.68 -50.04 9.33
C ASP A 115 25.16 -49.75 9.67
N PRO A 116 25.75 -50.44 10.68
CA PRO A 116 27.15 -50.24 11.06
C PRO A 116 28.15 -50.75 10.01
N LEU A 117 27.73 -51.54 9.02
CA LEU A 117 28.59 -52.06 7.94
C LEU A 117 28.48 -51.25 6.64
N ALA A 118 27.56 -50.29 6.57
CA ALA A 118 27.30 -49.44 5.41
C ALA A 118 26.92 -48.01 5.81
N VAL A 119 27.80 -47.36 6.58
CA VAL A 119 27.59 -45.98 7.08
C VAL A 119 27.57 -44.98 5.91
N ASP A 120 26.69 -43.97 6.03
CA ASP A 120 26.70 -42.81 5.15
C ASP A 120 27.74 -41.78 5.60
N VAL A 121 28.79 -41.64 4.80
CA VAL A 121 29.94 -40.74 5.04
C VAL A 121 29.52 -39.26 5.08
N SER A 122 28.35 -38.91 4.53
CA SER A 122 27.81 -37.55 4.56
C SER A 122 27.22 -37.14 5.92
N LEU A 123 26.93 -38.11 6.80
CA LEU A 123 26.31 -37.89 8.11
C LEU A 123 27.30 -38.02 9.29
N VAL A 124 28.51 -38.56 9.07
CA VAL A 124 29.52 -38.81 10.12
C VAL A 124 30.90 -38.32 9.67
N PRO A 125 31.43 -37.21 10.24
CA PRO A 125 32.78 -36.74 9.95
C PRO A 125 33.84 -37.75 10.42
N GLY A 126 34.72 -38.22 9.52
CA GLY A 126 35.81 -39.14 9.85
C GLY A 126 35.51 -40.63 9.70
N ALA A 127 34.43 -41.00 8.99
CA ALA A 127 34.16 -42.41 8.66
C ALA A 127 35.30 -43.03 7.83
N ALA A 128 35.64 -44.28 8.16
CA ALA A 128 36.69 -45.03 7.49
C ALA A 128 36.39 -45.19 5.98
N THR A 129 37.44 -45.30 5.15
CA THR A 129 37.33 -45.42 3.68
C THR A 129 36.49 -46.62 3.22
N ASP A 130 36.29 -47.60 4.10
CA ASP A 130 35.47 -48.80 3.85
C ASP A 130 33.99 -48.66 4.26
N ARG A 131 33.57 -47.48 4.74
CA ARG A 131 32.18 -47.18 5.17
C ARG A 131 31.67 -48.09 6.30
N ILE A 132 32.57 -48.66 7.09
CA ILE A 132 32.23 -49.44 8.29
C ILE A 132 32.40 -48.54 9.51
N ASP A 133 31.46 -48.58 10.45
CA ASP A 133 31.57 -47.84 11.71
C ASP A 133 32.81 -48.32 12.48
N ALA A 134 33.68 -47.38 12.90
CA ALA A 134 34.92 -47.71 13.58
C ALA A 134 34.71 -48.49 14.90
N ARG A 135 33.52 -48.38 15.51
CA ARG A 135 33.13 -49.12 16.73
C ARG A 135 32.88 -50.60 16.48
N ALA A 136 32.70 -51.01 15.22
CA ALA A 136 32.50 -52.41 14.82
C ALA A 136 33.83 -53.20 14.83
N ALA A 137 34.37 -53.45 16.03
CA ALA A 137 35.63 -54.16 16.19
C ALA A 137 35.52 -55.68 15.96
N GLY A 138 34.36 -56.28 16.26
CA GLY A 138 34.11 -57.72 16.12
C GLY A 138 35.24 -58.61 16.68
N PRO A 139 35.85 -59.49 15.87
CA PRO A 139 36.91 -60.40 16.34
C PRO A 139 38.23 -59.71 16.68
N PHE A 140 38.38 -58.41 16.40
CA PHE A 140 39.52 -57.59 16.81
C PHE A 140 39.35 -56.97 18.21
N ARG A 141 38.22 -57.22 18.90
CA ARG A 141 38.04 -56.77 20.29
C ARG A 141 38.96 -57.56 21.23
N LEU A 142 39.88 -56.86 21.87
CA LEU A 142 40.91 -57.47 22.72
C LEU A 142 40.36 -57.89 24.09
N PRO A 143 40.72 -59.09 24.61
CA PRO A 143 40.45 -59.47 25.98
C PRO A 143 41.23 -58.58 26.96
N GLU A 144 40.73 -58.46 28.19
CA GLU A 144 41.32 -57.60 29.22
C GLU A 144 42.82 -57.86 29.46
N SER A 145 43.24 -59.12 29.50
CA SER A 145 44.65 -59.49 29.68
C SER A 145 45.56 -58.94 28.56
N GLU A 146 45.11 -59.00 27.30
CA GLU A 146 45.87 -58.45 26.17
C GLU A 146 45.81 -56.91 26.15
N ARG A 147 44.67 -56.31 26.54
CA ARG A 147 44.54 -54.85 26.67
C ARG A 147 45.51 -54.29 27.71
N VAL A 148 45.58 -54.90 28.89
CA VAL A 148 46.49 -54.46 29.97
C VAL A 148 47.95 -54.62 29.55
N ARG A 149 48.31 -55.75 28.92
CA ARG A 149 49.67 -55.97 28.42
C ARG A 149 50.08 -54.92 27.37
N LEU A 150 49.29 -54.77 26.31
CA LEU A 150 49.56 -53.77 25.28
C LEU A 150 49.58 -52.35 25.85
N ARG A 151 48.72 -52.06 26.84
CA ARG A 151 48.70 -50.76 27.49
C ARG A 151 50.02 -50.47 28.19
N GLY A 152 50.59 -51.43 28.91
CA GLY A 152 51.92 -51.31 29.51
C GLY A 152 53.02 -51.06 28.47
N GLU A 153 52.99 -51.75 27.34
CA GLU A 153 53.95 -51.55 26.24
C GLU A 153 53.83 -50.15 25.62
N VAL A 154 52.60 -49.70 25.32
CA VAL A 154 52.34 -48.40 24.71
C VAL A 154 52.60 -47.25 25.69
N ASP A 155 52.30 -47.40 26.98
CA ASP A 155 52.62 -46.41 28.01
C ASP A 155 54.15 -46.29 28.19
N ALA A 156 54.88 -47.40 28.14
CA ALA A 156 56.35 -47.39 28.16
C ALA A 156 56.94 -46.69 26.92
N GLN A 157 56.36 -46.92 25.73
CA GLN A 157 56.74 -46.20 24.51
C GLN A 157 56.42 -44.70 24.61
N ALA A 158 55.23 -44.32 25.10
CA ALA A 158 54.87 -42.93 25.32
C ALA A 158 55.83 -42.24 26.30
N ALA A 159 56.22 -42.93 27.38
CA ALA A 159 57.20 -42.43 28.33
C ALA A 159 58.60 -42.28 27.70
N CYS A 160 59.00 -43.22 26.84
CA CYS A 160 60.25 -43.14 26.07
C CYS A 160 60.26 -41.90 25.15
N LEU A 161 59.21 -41.72 24.34
CA LEU A 161 59.08 -40.58 23.42
C LEU A 161 59.04 -39.24 24.16
N ARG A 162 58.39 -39.17 25.34
CA ARG A 162 58.41 -37.98 26.19
C ARG A 162 59.82 -37.64 26.68
N ARG A 163 60.66 -38.64 26.98
CA ARG A 163 62.09 -38.43 27.33
C ARG A 163 62.91 -37.91 26.15
N GLU A 164 62.56 -38.29 24.93
CA GLU A 164 63.15 -37.75 23.69
C GLU A 164 62.53 -36.41 23.25
N GLY A 165 61.67 -35.78 24.07
CA GLY A 165 61.07 -34.47 23.80
C GLY A 165 59.84 -34.48 22.87
N GLN A 166 59.30 -35.65 22.52
CA GLN A 166 58.10 -35.77 21.69
C GLN A 166 56.82 -35.87 22.53
N ARG A 167 55.76 -35.12 22.17
CA ARG A 167 54.44 -35.23 22.79
C ARG A 167 53.63 -36.38 22.17
N ALA A 168 53.48 -37.46 22.92
CA ALA A 168 52.65 -38.59 22.56
C ALA A 168 51.52 -38.81 23.59
N THR A 169 50.28 -38.89 23.10
CA THR A 169 49.10 -39.25 23.89
C THR A 169 48.69 -40.68 23.56
N VAL A 170 48.34 -41.46 24.59
CA VAL A 170 47.86 -42.82 24.38
C VAL A 170 46.35 -42.77 24.21
N VAL A 171 45.87 -43.18 23.04
CA VAL A 171 44.44 -43.29 22.72
C VAL A 171 44.07 -44.77 22.69
N VAL A 172 42.86 -45.09 23.16
CA VAL A 172 42.34 -46.47 23.09
C VAL A 172 41.32 -46.52 21.96
N GLY A 173 41.58 -47.38 20.97
CA GLY A 173 40.66 -47.62 19.86
C GLY A 173 39.44 -48.44 20.29
N PRO A 174 38.39 -48.51 19.45
CA PRO A 174 37.13 -49.19 19.81
C PRO A 174 37.25 -50.70 20.05
N GLY A 175 38.28 -51.35 19.49
CA GLY A 175 38.65 -52.74 19.81
C GLY A 175 39.38 -52.91 21.14
N GLY A 176 39.64 -51.83 21.88
CA GLY A 176 40.40 -51.84 23.12
C GLY A 176 41.92 -51.79 22.96
N ARG A 177 42.43 -51.70 21.71
CA ARG A 177 43.86 -51.57 21.41
C ARG A 177 44.35 -50.15 21.75
N PRO A 178 45.32 -49.99 22.65
CA PRO A 178 45.99 -48.71 22.85
C PRO A 178 46.95 -48.43 21.68
N TYR A 179 47.00 -47.18 21.22
CA TYR A 179 47.97 -46.71 20.24
C TYR A 179 48.42 -45.28 20.56
N LEU A 180 49.54 -44.87 19.97
CA LEU A 180 50.11 -43.54 20.19
C LEU A 180 49.59 -42.55 19.15
N ARG A 181 49.08 -41.42 19.61
CA ARG A 181 48.81 -40.25 18.79
C ARG A 181 49.81 -39.15 19.12
N ARG A 182 50.65 -38.78 18.14
CA ARG A 182 51.62 -37.69 18.25
C ARG A 182 50.93 -36.35 17.95
N GLU A 183 51.12 -35.34 18.79
CA GLU A 183 50.61 -33.99 18.53
C GLU A 183 51.53 -33.26 17.54
N GLY A 184 51.00 -32.83 16.39
CA GLY A 184 51.74 -32.07 15.36
C GLY A 184 52.00 -32.80 14.03
N GLY A 185 51.55 -34.04 13.85
CA GLY A 185 51.51 -34.72 12.54
C GLY A 185 50.14 -34.52 11.85
N PRO A 186 50.06 -34.54 10.50
CA PRO A 186 48.80 -34.34 9.79
C PRO A 186 47.74 -35.36 10.24
N SER A 187 46.50 -34.91 10.40
CA SER A 187 45.34 -35.71 10.83
C SER A 187 44.86 -36.75 9.80
N ASN A 188 45.74 -37.20 8.92
CA ASN A 188 45.52 -38.26 7.95
C ASN A 188 46.88 -38.81 7.49
N PRO A 189 47.23 -40.10 7.71
CA PRO A 189 48.42 -40.66 7.10
C PRO A 189 48.21 -40.76 5.57
N ALA A 190 49.06 -40.09 4.79
CA ALA A 190 49.10 -40.29 3.35
C ALA A 190 49.37 -41.78 3.04
N PRO A 191 48.72 -42.38 2.02
CA PRO A 191 48.94 -43.77 1.68
C PRO A 191 50.32 -43.91 1.02
N GLY A 192 51.34 -44.16 1.83
CA GLY A 192 52.71 -44.26 1.33
C GLY A 192 53.70 -44.70 2.40
N MET A 193 54.09 -45.97 2.30
CA MET A 193 55.31 -46.56 2.89
C MET A 193 55.37 -46.75 4.41
N SER A 194 54.79 -47.86 4.87
CA SER A 194 55.31 -48.60 6.04
C SER A 194 55.19 -50.11 5.79
N ARG A 195 56.19 -50.69 5.12
CA ARG A 195 56.43 -52.15 5.14
C ARG A 195 57.52 -52.43 6.17
N PRO A 196 57.43 -53.48 7.00
CA PRO A 196 58.61 -54.03 7.66
C PRO A 196 59.58 -54.57 6.59
N ARG A 197 60.87 -54.23 6.68
CA ARG A 197 61.91 -54.71 5.74
C ARG A 197 62.12 -56.25 5.87
N PRO A 198 62.16 -57.02 4.77
CA PRO A 198 62.71 -58.37 4.77
C PRO A 198 64.24 -58.34 4.52
N PRO A 199 64.99 -59.40 4.88
CA PRO A 199 66.44 -59.47 4.68
C PRO A 199 66.83 -59.71 3.22
N VAL A 200 68.05 -59.28 2.88
CA VAL A 200 68.64 -59.13 1.54
C VAL A 200 69.14 -60.47 0.94
N GLY A 201 68.87 -60.70 -0.36
CA GLY A 201 69.50 -61.73 -1.21
C GLY A 201 68.89 -61.77 -2.62
N ALA A 202 69.68 -61.43 -3.65
CA ALA A 202 69.30 -61.20 -5.07
C ALA A 202 69.38 -62.49 -5.94
N PRO A 203 69.35 -62.49 -7.32
CA PRO A 203 69.02 -61.43 -8.30
C PRO A 203 68.18 -61.85 -9.56
N SER A 204 67.71 -60.81 -10.26
CA SER A 204 67.59 -60.59 -11.74
C SER A 204 66.93 -61.59 -12.71
N GLY A 205 66.02 -61.05 -13.55
CA GLY A 205 65.73 -61.63 -14.87
C GLY A 205 64.63 -60.93 -15.68
N GLN A 206 65.03 -60.09 -16.64
CA GLN A 206 64.41 -59.81 -17.96
C GLN A 206 63.11 -58.96 -18.08
N ARG A 207 63.27 -57.79 -18.71
CA ARG A 207 62.29 -57.13 -19.61
C ARG A 207 62.40 -57.78 -21.01
N PRO A 208 61.32 -57.85 -21.81
CA PRO A 208 60.95 -56.77 -22.75
C PRO A 208 59.40 -56.65 -22.84
N SER A 209 58.70 -55.80 -23.58
CA SER A 209 58.90 -54.81 -24.65
C SER A 209 57.56 -54.06 -24.78
N THR A 210 57.60 -52.78 -25.11
CA THR A 210 56.44 -52.02 -25.61
C THR A 210 55.96 -52.55 -26.96
N PRO A 211 54.66 -52.44 -27.26
CA PRO A 211 54.26 -52.13 -28.62
C PRO A 211 53.42 -50.86 -28.73
N ARG A 212 53.41 -50.41 -29.98
CA ARG A 212 53.04 -49.12 -30.55
C ARG A 212 51.54 -49.10 -30.92
N SER A 213 51.03 -47.88 -31.02
CA SER A 213 49.71 -47.46 -31.52
C SER A 213 49.11 -48.21 -32.72
N VAL A 214 47.81 -48.50 -32.66
CA VAL A 214 46.81 -48.59 -33.76
C VAL A 214 45.48 -48.25 -33.07
N GLY A 215 44.61 -47.34 -33.49
CA GLY A 215 44.03 -47.07 -34.80
C GLY A 215 42.51 -47.17 -34.61
N ALA A 216 41.78 -46.12 -34.97
CA ALA A 216 40.34 -46.03 -34.79
C ALA A 216 39.58 -47.07 -35.62
N GLU A 217 38.50 -47.62 -35.06
CA GLU A 217 37.43 -48.21 -35.88
C GLU A 217 36.06 -47.82 -35.33
N ALA A 218 35.26 -47.27 -36.24
CA ALA A 218 33.93 -46.75 -36.01
C ALA A 218 32.90 -47.88 -36.15
N VAL A 219 32.01 -48.01 -35.17
CA VAL A 219 30.79 -48.80 -35.31
C VAL A 219 29.63 -47.84 -35.57
N ARG A 220 29.12 -47.86 -36.80
CA ARG A 220 27.83 -47.25 -37.19
C ARG A 220 26.69 -48.14 -36.68
N LEU A 221 25.75 -47.54 -35.96
CA LEU A 221 24.36 -48.01 -35.92
C LEU A 221 23.47 -46.92 -36.51
N THR A 222 22.77 -47.29 -37.57
CA THR A 222 21.79 -46.49 -38.30
C THR A 222 20.39 -46.59 -37.67
N GLY A 223 19.70 -45.45 -37.61
CA GLY A 223 18.24 -45.36 -37.74
C GLY A 223 17.45 -45.22 -36.43
N ALA A 224 16.95 -44.03 -36.11
CA ALA A 224 15.71 -43.46 -36.68
C ALA A 224 15.12 -42.37 -35.77
N GLY A 225 14.92 -41.18 -36.32
CA GLY A 225 13.81 -40.29 -35.98
C GLY A 225 13.90 -39.42 -34.73
N THR A 226 14.32 -38.16 -34.87
CA THR A 226 13.51 -36.93 -34.70
C THR A 226 14.39 -35.68 -34.52
N ARG A 227 13.86 -34.53 -34.95
CA ARG A 227 14.54 -33.24 -35.20
C ARG A 227 15.25 -32.62 -33.98
N PRO A 228 16.37 -31.90 -34.15
CA PRO A 228 16.98 -31.10 -33.10
C PRO A 228 16.30 -29.72 -32.96
N VAL A 229 16.04 -29.29 -31.72
CA VAL A 229 15.78 -27.90 -31.37
C VAL A 229 16.97 -27.42 -30.53
N ALA A 230 17.58 -26.33 -30.97
CA ALA A 230 18.73 -25.69 -30.35
C ALA A 230 18.34 -24.96 -29.06
N VAL A 231 19.13 -25.13 -28.00
CA VAL A 231 19.16 -24.22 -26.84
C VAL A 231 20.59 -23.69 -26.72
N ALA A 232 20.76 -22.41 -27.03
CA ALA A 232 22.00 -21.68 -26.83
C ALA A 232 22.12 -21.30 -25.34
N VAL A 233 23.17 -21.79 -24.68
CA VAL A 233 23.64 -21.27 -23.40
C VAL A 233 24.93 -20.51 -23.70
N ALA A 234 24.85 -19.19 -23.67
CA ALA A 234 26.03 -18.32 -23.75
C ALA A 234 26.62 -18.17 -22.35
N THR A 235 27.80 -18.76 -22.15
CA THR A 235 28.68 -18.48 -21.02
C THR A 235 29.80 -17.57 -21.51
N THR A 236 29.85 -16.35 -21.01
CA THR A 236 31.00 -15.46 -21.12
C THR A 236 31.54 -15.20 -19.72
N LEU A 237 32.71 -15.77 -19.43
CA LEU A 237 33.64 -15.30 -18.42
C LEU A 237 34.47 -14.15 -19.01
N GLU A 238 34.67 -13.07 -18.26
CA GLU A 238 36.00 -12.47 -17.98
C GLU A 238 35.90 -11.24 -17.02
N PRO A 239 37.02 -10.74 -16.45
CA PRO A 239 37.14 -10.42 -15.01
C PRO A 239 37.21 -8.91 -14.69
N ALA A 240 37.14 -8.54 -13.41
CA ALA A 240 37.58 -7.23 -12.93
C ALA A 240 38.11 -7.24 -11.48
N ALA A 241 39.20 -6.51 -11.29
CA ALA A 241 40.00 -6.31 -10.08
C ALA A 241 39.34 -5.34 -9.05
N PRO A 242 39.92 -5.15 -7.85
CA PRO A 242 39.25 -4.47 -6.73
C PRO A 242 39.56 -2.96 -6.69
N THR A 243 38.59 -2.18 -6.20
CA THR A 243 38.81 -0.81 -5.71
C THR A 243 38.06 -0.62 -4.39
N ASP A 244 38.79 -0.15 -3.40
CA ASP A 244 38.28 0.48 -2.17
C ASP A 244 37.88 1.93 -2.49
N PRO A 245 36.94 2.56 -1.76
CA PRO A 245 37.41 3.47 -0.72
C PRO A 245 36.52 3.54 0.54
N GLY A 246 37.17 3.90 1.65
CA GLY A 246 36.56 4.07 2.97
C GLY A 246 35.58 5.24 3.14
N GLY A 247 34.89 5.21 4.29
CA GLY A 247 33.96 6.24 4.75
C GLY A 247 33.62 6.11 6.24
N ARG A 248 34.07 7.12 6.98
CA ARG A 248 34.01 7.44 8.42
C ARG A 248 32.76 7.08 9.26
N SER A 249 33.06 6.78 10.53
CA SER A 249 32.28 6.91 11.80
C SER A 249 31.53 8.27 11.96
N PRO A 250 30.61 8.50 12.95
CA PRO A 250 30.76 8.16 14.40
C PRO A 250 29.48 7.91 15.24
N ARG A 251 29.65 7.40 16.48
CA ARG A 251 28.93 7.76 17.75
C ARG A 251 29.38 6.83 18.91
N THR A 252 30.25 7.30 19.82
CA THR A 252 29.95 7.72 21.23
C THR A 252 29.24 6.63 22.04
N GLY A 253 29.87 5.95 23.01
CA GLY A 253 30.12 6.45 24.38
C GLY A 253 28.78 6.58 25.13
N THR A 254 28.47 5.86 26.21
CA THR A 254 29.13 5.91 27.52
C THR A 254 28.47 4.86 28.45
N ALA A 255 29.24 4.13 29.27
CA ALA A 255 28.80 3.46 30.50
C ALA A 255 28.97 4.45 31.68
N PRO A 256 28.27 4.32 32.84
CA PRO A 256 28.80 3.42 33.89
C PRO A 256 27.74 2.85 34.87
N GLY A 257 28.14 1.90 35.71
CA GLY A 257 27.40 1.50 36.92
C GLY A 257 27.74 0.12 37.45
N GLU A 258 28.66 0.08 38.42
CA GLU A 258 29.08 -1.11 39.19
C GLU A 258 28.38 -1.11 40.58
N PRO A 259 28.68 -2.02 41.53
CA PRO A 259 27.90 -3.22 41.86
C PRO A 259 27.24 -3.16 43.25
N THR A 260 26.45 -4.18 43.60
CA THR A 260 26.09 -4.45 45.01
C THR A 260 26.00 -5.96 45.23
N ALA A 261 26.45 -6.40 46.40
CA ALA A 261 26.79 -7.78 46.72
C ALA A 261 26.10 -8.28 48.02
N VAL A 262 26.24 -9.61 48.22
CA VAL A 262 26.23 -10.39 49.49
C VAL A 262 24.86 -10.64 50.17
N PRO A 263 24.64 -11.70 50.99
CA PRO A 263 25.43 -12.91 51.35
C PRO A 263 24.73 -14.23 50.95
N GLY A 264 25.28 -15.44 51.05
CA GLY A 264 26.44 -15.96 51.75
C GLY A 264 26.06 -17.33 52.33
N GLU A 265 26.85 -18.38 52.07
CA GLU A 265 26.93 -19.55 52.95
C GLU A 265 28.27 -20.27 52.73
N ARG A 266 28.89 -20.61 53.86
CA ARG A 266 30.28 -21.09 54.02
C ARG A 266 30.28 -22.59 54.38
N PRO A 267 31.47 -23.22 54.44
CA PRO A 267 31.70 -24.64 54.13
C PRO A 267 31.96 -25.52 55.37
N ALA A 268 31.91 -26.83 55.17
CA ALA A 268 32.60 -27.94 55.87
C ALA A 268 31.97 -29.24 55.32
N ASP A 269 32.60 -30.39 55.09
CA ASP A 269 33.71 -31.01 55.79
C ASP A 269 34.44 -32.04 54.91
N ARG A 270 35.74 -32.17 55.15
CA ARG A 270 36.56 -33.35 54.85
C ARG A 270 36.48 -34.30 56.05
N PRO A 271 36.75 -35.60 55.86
CA PRO A 271 37.94 -36.16 56.54
C PRO A 271 38.84 -36.89 55.53
N ALA A 272 40.15 -36.64 55.49
CA ALA A 272 41.18 -37.36 56.27
C ALA A 272 41.12 -38.88 56.04
N ALA A 273 41.85 -39.45 55.07
CA ALA A 273 43.28 -39.78 55.08
C ALA A 273 43.70 -40.73 56.20
N THR A 274 44.07 -41.96 55.86
CA THR A 274 45.32 -42.73 56.19
C THR A 274 45.07 -44.25 56.16
N PRO A 275 46.10 -45.12 56.15
CA PRO A 275 47.38 -45.04 55.45
C PRO A 275 47.74 -46.32 54.66
N ASN A 276 48.74 -46.17 53.82
CA ASN A 276 49.45 -47.20 53.05
C ASN A 276 50.30 -48.10 53.98
N PRO A 277 50.42 -49.44 53.79
CA PRO A 277 51.49 -50.20 54.41
C PRO A 277 52.74 -50.25 53.53
N ALA A 278 53.82 -49.75 54.12
CA ALA A 278 55.18 -50.28 54.09
C ALA A 278 55.79 -50.75 52.74
N ALA A 279 56.75 -49.95 52.28
CA ALA A 279 57.82 -50.36 51.41
C ALA A 279 58.79 -51.32 52.13
N THR A 280 59.21 -52.37 51.43
CA THR A 280 60.42 -53.16 51.73
C THR A 280 61.56 -52.63 50.85
N PRO A 281 62.79 -52.43 51.36
CA PRO A 281 63.83 -51.75 50.62
C PRO A 281 64.54 -52.68 49.62
N SER A 282 64.74 -52.20 48.39
CA SER A 282 65.76 -52.72 47.48
C SER A 282 67.15 -52.25 47.92
N PRO A 283 68.22 -53.06 47.77
CA PRO A 283 69.56 -52.63 48.11
C PRO A 283 70.14 -51.67 47.06
N THR A 284 70.91 -50.74 47.59
CA THR A 284 71.75 -49.76 46.91
C THR A 284 72.80 -50.43 46.04
N VAL A 285 72.85 -50.08 44.75
CA VAL A 285 74.02 -50.27 43.89
C VAL A 285 74.37 -48.89 43.31
N SER A 286 75.54 -48.39 43.71
CA SER A 286 76.17 -47.18 43.16
C SER A 286 76.71 -47.45 41.73
N PRO A 287 76.94 -46.39 40.93
CA PRO A 287 76.93 -46.47 39.48
C PRO A 287 78.30 -46.81 38.90
N ASP A 288 78.30 -47.61 37.83
CA ASP A 288 79.40 -47.64 36.85
C ASP A 288 78.99 -46.80 35.63
N PRO A 289 79.93 -46.05 35.03
CA PRO A 289 79.65 -45.11 33.95
C PRO A 289 79.65 -45.78 32.57
N GLU A 290 79.02 -45.08 31.61
CA GLU A 290 79.10 -45.31 30.15
C GLU A 290 78.33 -46.51 29.56
N VAL A 291 77.01 -46.36 29.43
CA VAL A 291 76.27 -46.93 28.29
C VAL A 291 75.34 -45.87 27.73
N ARG A 292 75.56 -45.47 26.46
CA ARG A 292 74.67 -44.59 25.69
C ARG A 292 73.24 -45.16 25.69
N PRO A 293 72.17 -44.37 25.87
CA PRO A 293 70.81 -44.91 25.85
C PRO A 293 70.48 -45.48 24.47
N ALA A 294 69.94 -46.70 24.47
CA ALA A 294 69.31 -47.29 23.29
C ALA A 294 68.20 -46.35 22.79
N SER A 295 68.25 -45.99 21.51
CA SER A 295 67.22 -45.21 20.82
C SER A 295 65.83 -45.79 21.08
N CYS A 296 64.83 -44.96 21.39
CA CYS A 296 63.45 -45.42 21.50
C CYS A 296 63.03 -46.12 20.18
N SER A 297 62.63 -47.39 20.23
CA SER A 297 62.07 -48.06 19.05
C SER A 297 60.73 -47.38 18.71
N PRO A 298 60.58 -46.80 17.51
CA PRO A 298 59.35 -46.09 17.13
C PRO A 298 58.23 -47.02 16.66
N ASP A 299 58.49 -48.33 16.58
CA ASP A 299 57.57 -49.29 15.96
C ASP A 299 56.40 -49.61 16.91
N ALA A 300 55.18 -49.55 16.37
CA ALA A 300 53.98 -49.93 17.10
C ALA A 300 54.06 -51.41 17.54
N PRO A 301 53.55 -51.77 18.72
CA PRO A 301 53.53 -53.17 19.16
C PRO A 301 52.75 -54.01 18.14
N GLY A 302 53.33 -55.16 17.79
CA GLY A 302 52.77 -56.08 16.80
C GLY A 302 51.42 -56.67 17.23
N PRO A 303 50.71 -57.36 16.31
CA PRO A 303 49.38 -57.88 16.59
C PRO A 303 49.42 -58.95 17.69
N THR A 304 48.45 -58.87 18.61
CA THR A 304 48.18 -59.85 19.67
C THR A 304 47.74 -61.21 19.12
N SER A 305 47.61 -62.22 19.99
CA SER A 305 47.06 -63.53 19.60
C SER A 305 45.62 -63.42 19.08
N THR A 306 44.80 -62.56 19.69
CA THR A 306 43.43 -62.30 19.22
C THR A 306 43.44 -61.65 17.85
N GLU A 307 44.21 -60.57 17.67
CA GLU A 307 44.31 -59.88 16.38
C GLU A 307 44.91 -60.76 15.28
N LYS A 308 45.92 -61.58 15.57
CA LYS A 308 46.49 -62.54 14.59
C LYS A 308 45.46 -63.53 14.09
N ARG A 309 44.61 -64.07 14.97
CA ARG A 309 43.51 -64.97 14.56
C ARG A 309 42.51 -64.25 13.68
N ALA A 310 42.11 -63.03 14.06
CA ALA A 310 41.18 -62.22 13.29
C ALA A 310 41.76 -61.81 11.91
N LEU A 311 43.02 -61.42 11.84
CA LEU A 311 43.75 -61.12 10.59
C LEU A 311 43.85 -62.35 9.68
N ASN A 312 44.15 -63.52 10.22
CA ASN A 312 44.24 -64.75 9.44
C ASN A 312 42.90 -65.12 8.81
N GLN A 313 41.81 -65.00 9.57
CA GLN A 313 40.45 -65.20 9.04
C GLN A 313 40.12 -64.16 7.95
N LEU A 314 40.46 -62.88 8.18
CA LEU A 314 40.22 -61.81 7.22
C LEU A 314 41.03 -62.02 5.93
N ALA A 315 42.30 -62.40 6.04
CA ALA A 315 43.17 -62.68 4.90
C ALA A 315 42.67 -63.88 4.08
N ALA A 316 42.06 -64.87 4.71
CA ALA A 316 41.40 -65.97 4.00
C ALA A 316 40.19 -65.49 3.18
N LEU A 317 39.36 -64.62 3.74
CA LEU A 317 38.21 -64.02 3.04
C LEU A 317 38.65 -63.07 1.90
N VAL A 318 39.72 -62.28 2.09
CA VAL A 318 40.29 -61.45 1.03
C VAL A 318 40.83 -62.31 -0.11
N ARG A 319 41.50 -63.42 0.21
CA ARG A 319 41.97 -64.39 -0.78
C ARG A 319 40.80 -65.00 -1.57
N GLN A 320 39.69 -65.31 -0.90
CA GLN A 320 38.49 -65.83 -1.56
C GLN A 320 37.90 -64.81 -2.55
N CYS A 321 37.86 -63.53 -2.18
CA CYS A 321 37.37 -62.47 -3.07
C CYS A 321 38.29 -62.21 -4.26
N ARG A 322 39.61 -62.17 -4.06
CA ARG A 322 40.59 -61.77 -5.08
C ARG A 322 41.13 -62.94 -5.92
N GLY A 323 41.01 -64.17 -5.44
CA GLY A 323 41.59 -65.37 -6.06
C GLY A 323 43.12 -65.50 -5.93
N SER A 324 43.80 -64.58 -5.24
CA SER A 324 45.27 -64.58 -5.05
C SER A 324 45.65 -64.21 -3.61
N LYS A 325 46.82 -64.66 -3.15
CA LYS A 325 47.33 -64.36 -1.80
C LYS A 325 47.76 -62.88 -1.73
N VAL A 326 47.28 -62.18 -0.72
CA VAL A 326 47.61 -60.78 -0.43
C VAL A 326 47.95 -60.65 1.05
N ASP A 327 48.94 -59.81 1.35
CA ASP A 327 49.29 -59.48 2.72
C ASP A 327 48.27 -58.48 3.29
N VAL A 328 47.67 -58.85 4.42
CA VAL A 328 46.78 -57.99 5.22
C VAL A 328 47.49 -57.73 6.54
N TRP A 329 47.58 -56.47 6.94
CA TRP A 329 48.24 -56.05 8.17
C TRP A 329 47.33 -55.13 9.00
N LEU A 330 47.75 -54.81 10.23
CA LEU A 330 47.14 -53.72 11.00
C LEU A 330 47.95 -52.46 10.80
N ASP A 331 47.27 -51.34 10.56
CA ASP A 331 47.90 -50.03 10.59
C ASP A 331 48.23 -49.59 12.04
N GLU A 332 48.78 -48.38 12.18
CA GLU A 332 49.19 -47.82 13.46
C GLU A 332 48.03 -47.70 14.47
N THR A 333 46.79 -47.58 13.98
CA THR A 333 45.56 -47.49 14.79
C THR A 333 44.99 -48.86 15.16
N GLY A 334 45.48 -49.94 14.56
CA GLY A 334 44.93 -51.27 14.73
C GLY A 334 43.79 -51.58 13.76
N THR A 335 43.67 -50.82 12.66
CA THR A 335 42.68 -51.06 11.62
C THR A 335 43.27 -51.97 10.54
N PRO A 336 42.54 -52.99 10.05
CA PRO A 336 43.02 -53.83 8.97
C PRO A 336 43.26 -53.04 7.67
N ALA A 337 44.43 -53.22 7.08
CA ALA A 337 44.85 -52.59 5.84
C ALA A 337 45.41 -53.64 4.86
N ALA A 338 45.27 -53.34 3.57
CA ALA A 338 45.78 -54.14 2.46
C ALA A 338 46.28 -53.19 1.36
N PRO A 339 47.03 -53.69 0.35
CA PRO A 339 47.43 -52.86 -0.79
C PRO A 339 46.20 -52.31 -1.51
N ALA A 340 46.32 -51.13 -2.14
CA ALA A 340 45.20 -50.46 -2.82
C ALA A 340 44.46 -51.39 -3.82
N SER A 341 45.18 -52.29 -4.49
CA SER A 341 44.61 -53.32 -5.40
C SER A 341 43.68 -54.34 -4.73
N ALA A 342 43.67 -54.44 -3.40
CA ALA A 342 42.81 -55.32 -2.63
C ALA A 342 41.80 -54.57 -1.76
N ALA A 343 41.73 -53.23 -1.84
CA ALA A 343 40.92 -52.42 -0.91
C ALA A 343 39.43 -52.77 -0.95
N GLU A 344 38.87 -53.01 -2.15
CA GLU A 344 37.47 -53.39 -2.31
C GLU A 344 37.17 -54.79 -1.74
N CYS A 345 38.04 -55.76 -2.04
CA CYS A 345 37.95 -57.10 -1.46
C CYS A 345 38.15 -57.10 0.05
N LEU A 346 39.01 -56.22 0.58
CA LEU A 346 39.19 -56.04 2.03
C LEU A 346 37.90 -55.54 2.67
N ALA A 347 37.26 -54.50 2.10
CA ALA A 347 36.00 -53.98 2.61
C ALA A 347 34.90 -55.06 2.62
N THR A 348 34.74 -55.82 1.53
CA THR A 348 33.75 -56.91 1.43
C THR A 348 34.04 -58.07 2.40
N ALA A 349 35.30 -58.47 2.51
CA ALA A 349 35.74 -59.48 3.46
C ALA A 349 35.49 -59.05 4.91
N ARG A 350 35.75 -57.77 5.21
CA ARG A 350 35.56 -57.19 6.53
C ARG A 350 34.07 -57.12 6.91
N ARG A 351 33.18 -56.74 5.99
CA ARG A 351 31.72 -56.83 6.21
C ARG A 351 31.27 -58.25 6.49
N THR A 352 31.77 -59.22 5.71
CA THR A 352 31.48 -60.64 5.92
C THR A 352 31.93 -61.12 7.29
N GLN A 353 33.14 -60.75 7.71
CA GLN A 353 33.70 -61.13 9.01
C GLN A 353 32.92 -60.50 10.18
N LEU A 354 32.47 -59.25 10.04
CA LEU A 354 31.78 -58.51 11.10
C LEU A 354 30.29 -58.83 11.19
N LYS A 355 29.68 -59.44 10.16
CA LYS A 355 28.23 -59.67 10.06
C LYS A 355 27.62 -60.36 11.29
N SER A 356 28.35 -61.27 11.95
CA SER A 356 27.87 -61.98 13.14
C SER A 356 28.15 -61.26 14.47
N TYR A 357 28.81 -60.10 14.45
CA TYR A 357 29.25 -59.36 15.63
C TYR A 357 28.52 -58.02 15.80
N VAL A 358 27.76 -57.59 14.79
CA VAL A 358 27.01 -56.33 14.77
C VAL A 358 25.53 -56.59 14.51
N ALA A 359 24.68 -55.66 14.90
CA ALA A 359 23.24 -55.78 14.70
C ALA A 359 22.91 -55.64 13.20
N PRO A 360 21.88 -56.35 12.69
CA PRO A 360 21.43 -56.21 11.31
C PRO A 360 20.90 -54.80 11.04
N ALA A 361 20.86 -54.38 9.78
CA ALA A 361 20.34 -53.08 9.38
C ALA A 361 18.90 -52.86 9.91
N ALA A 362 18.63 -51.66 10.42
CA ALA A 362 17.33 -51.26 10.92
C ALA A 362 16.89 -49.91 10.34
N LEU A 363 15.58 -49.76 10.15
CA LEU A 363 14.93 -48.54 9.70
C LEU A 363 14.64 -47.64 10.91
N LEU A 364 15.19 -46.43 10.91
CA LEU A 364 15.00 -45.43 11.94
C LEU A 364 13.89 -44.45 11.54
N TYR A 365 12.94 -44.24 12.44
CA TYR A 365 11.87 -43.26 12.32
C TYR A 365 12.01 -42.24 13.46
N ILE A 366 12.16 -40.97 13.08
CA ILE A 366 12.17 -39.83 13.99
C ILE A 366 10.99 -38.93 13.60
N GLY A 367 10.12 -38.61 14.56
CA GLY A 367 8.98 -37.73 14.33
C GLY A 367 8.65 -36.88 15.55
N SER A 368 8.19 -35.65 15.30
CA SER A 368 7.71 -34.76 16.36
C SER A 368 6.37 -35.28 16.89
N PRO A 369 6.12 -35.23 18.22
CA PRO A 369 4.84 -35.66 18.80
C PRO A 369 3.62 -34.82 18.34
N GLU A 370 3.85 -33.67 17.70
CA GLU A 370 2.83 -32.68 17.32
C GLU A 370 2.62 -32.50 15.80
N ASP A 371 2.88 -33.51 14.95
CA ASP A 371 2.54 -33.44 13.52
C ASP A 371 1.00 -33.50 13.25
N ARG A 372 0.20 -32.73 14.02
CA ARG A 372 -1.09 -32.21 13.58
C ARG A 372 -0.83 -31.00 12.69
N ARG A 373 -0.55 -31.23 11.41
CA ARG A 373 -0.80 -30.16 10.43
C ARG A 373 -2.31 -29.93 10.40
N PRO A 374 -2.84 -28.73 10.73
CA PRO A 374 -4.19 -28.42 10.31
C PRO A 374 -4.21 -28.52 8.79
N ALA A 375 -5.06 -29.39 8.24
CA ALA A 375 -5.34 -29.38 6.83
C ALA A 375 -5.93 -27.99 6.52
N ILE A 376 -5.13 -27.11 5.93
CA ILE A 376 -5.66 -25.85 5.40
C ILE A 376 -6.58 -26.26 4.27
N ASP A 377 -7.90 -26.17 4.50
CA ASP A 377 -8.90 -26.46 3.50
C ASP A 377 -8.81 -25.40 2.38
N PRO A 378 -8.30 -25.75 1.18
CA PRO A 378 -8.14 -24.79 0.08
C PRO A 378 -9.48 -24.20 -0.38
N TYR A 379 -10.60 -24.91 -0.11
CA TYR A 379 -11.94 -24.44 -0.46
C TYR A 379 -12.41 -23.32 0.48
N GLY A 380 -11.99 -23.32 1.74
CA GLY A 380 -12.33 -22.29 2.72
C GLY A 380 -11.74 -20.92 2.37
N ILE A 381 -10.47 -20.89 1.95
CA ILE A 381 -9.82 -19.64 1.54
C ILE A 381 -10.46 -19.12 0.25
N ALA A 382 -10.61 -19.96 -0.77
CA ALA A 382 -11.21 -19.56 -2.06
C ALA A 382 -12.63 -18.99 -1.89
N GLY A 383 -13.43 -19.57 -0.99
CA GLY A 383 -14.78 -19.07 -0.67
C GLY A 383 -14.76 -17.67 -0.09
N VAL A 384 -13.91 -17.41 0.91
CA VAL A 384 -13.79 -16.08 1.54
C VAL A 384 -13.31 -15.03 0.52
N THR A 385 -12.33 -15.38 -0.31
CA THR A 385 -11.82 -14.49 -1.38
C THR A 385 -12.92 -14.11 -2.35
N ALA A 386 -13.74 -15.08 -2.78
CA ALA A 386 -14.84 -14.85 -3.72
C ALA A 386 -15.92 -13.94 -3.10
N VAL A 387 -16.28 -14.16 -1.83
CA VAL A 387 -17.27 -13.33 -1.12
C VAL A 387 -16.79 -11.88 -1.01
N ILE A 388 -15.53 -11.65 -0.63
CA ILE A 388 -14.95 -10.31 -0.55
C ILE A 388 -14.98 -9.63 -1.93
N LEU A 389 -14.65 -10.36 -2.99
CA LEU A 389 -14.69 -9.87 -4.37
C LEU A 389 -16.10 -9.44 -4.81
N VAL A 390 -17.11 -10.27 -4.51
CA VAL A 390 -18.51 -9.97 -4.83
C VAL A 390 -19.00 -8.75 -4.02
N LEU A 391 -18.67 -8.67 -2.73
CA LEU A 391 -19.01 -7.53 -1.88
C LEU A 391 -18.33 -6.25 -2.38
N ALA A 392 -17.04 -6.30 -2.72
CA ALA A 392 -16.32 -5.17 -3.26
C ALA A 392 -16.93 -4.69 -4.59
N ALA A 393 -17.25 -5.63 -5.50
CA ALA A 393 -17.91 -5.31 -6.76
C ALA A 393 -19.31 -4.69 -6.54
N GLY A 394 -20.10 -5.25 -5.61
CA GLY A 394 -21.43 -4.74 -5.25
C GLY A 394 -21.38 -3.32 -4.69
N VAL A 395 -20.45 -3.06 -3.76
CA VAL A 395 -20.22 -1.71 -3.19
C VAL A 395 -19.77 -0.74 -4.28
N SER A 396 -18.82 -1.12 -5.13
CA SER A 396 -18.36 -0.26 -6.24
C SER A 396 -19.49 0.10 -7.20
N VAL A 397 -20.35 -0.87 -7.58
CA VAL A 397 -21.52 -0.60 -8.44
C VAL A 397 -22.54 0.31 -7.74
N LEU A 398 -22.79 0.10 -6.44
CA LEU A 398 -23.71 0.94 -5.66
C LEU A 398 -23.22 2.39 -5.57
N VAL A 399 -21.95 2.61 -5.23
CA VAL A 399 -21.34 3.94 -5.14
C VAL A 399 -21.36 4.62 -6.50
N ALA A 400 -20.93 3.91 -7.54
CA ALA A 400 -20.90 4.43 -8.90
C ALA A 400 -22.29 4.85 -9.40
N THR A 401 -23.32 4.03 -9.15
CA THR A 401 -24.69 4.35 -9.55
C THR A 401 -25.30 5.49 -8.72
N ARG A 402 -24.97 5.60 -7.42
CA ARG A 402 -25.45 6.71 -6.57
C ARG A 402 -24.83 8.07 -6.91
N LEU A 403 -23.56 8.11 -7.31
CA LEU A 403 -22.88 9.36 -7.68
C LEU A 403 -23.13 9.78 -9.13
N ALA A 404 -23.12 8.84 -10.07
CA ALA A 404 -23.17 9.20 -11.49
C ALA A 404 -24.57 9.55 -11.99
N ARG A 405 -25.64 8.95 -11.45
CA ARG A 405 -27.01 9.23 -11.90
C ARG A 405 -27.40 10.70 -11.69
N PRO A 406 -27.21 11.31 -10.50
CA PRO A 406 -27.56 12.72 -10.29
C PRO A 406 -26.75 13.67 -11.17
N VAL A 407 -25.44 13.45 -11.31
CA VAL A 407 -24.56 14.29 -12.16
C VAL A 407 -25.00 14.24 -13.63
N ARG A 408 -25.40 13.06 -14.13
CA ARG A 408 -25.98 12.92 -15.47
C ARG A 408 -27.30 13.68 -15.60
N ALA A 409 -28.14 13.68 -14.57
CA ALA A 409 -29.41 14.40 -14.58
C ALA A 409 -29.20 15.92 -14.66
N VAL A 410 -28.26 16.47 -13.87
CA VAL A 410 -27.88 17.90 -13.94
C VAL A 410 -27.30 18.24 -15.31
N THR A 411 -26.38 17.41 -15.84
CA THR A 411 -25.79 17.62 -17.16
C THR A 411 -26.85 17.60 -18.27
N ALA A 412 -27.82 16.70 -18.18
CA ALA A 412 -28.93 16.63 -19.14
C ALA A 412 -29.85 17.85 -19.04
N ALA A 413 -30.16 18.31 -17.83
CA ALA A 413 -30.94 19.53 -17.62
C ALA A 413 -30.21 20.78 -18.16
N ALA A 414 -28.91 20.91 -17.90
CA ALA A 414 -28.10 22.00 -18.43
C ALA A 414 -28.06 22.01 -19.97
N ARG A 415 -27.98 20.83 -20.61
CA ARG A 415 -28.05 20.73 -22.08
C ARG A 415 -29.41 21.14 -22.64
N ARG A 416 -30.51 20.78 -21.97
CA ARG A 416 -31.86 21.22 -22.35
C ARG A 416 -32.03 22.73 -22.21
N MET A 417 -31.51 23.30 -21.12
CA MET A 417 -31.50 24.76 -20.93
C MET A 417 -30.72 25.47 -22.04
N ARG A 418 -29.56 24.94 -22.45
CA ARG A 418 -28.81 25.48 -23.60
C ARG A 418 -29.58 25.40 -24.92
N ALA A 419 -30.51 24.46 -25.03
CA ALA A 419 -31.39 24.30 -26.20
C ALA A 419 -32.67 25.18 -26.11
N GLY A 420 -32.80 26.00 -25.06
CA GLY A 420 -33.92 26.95 -24.90
C GLY A 420 -35.00 26.52 -23.90
N ASP A 421 -34.88 25.36 -23.26
CA ASP A 421 -35.82 24.93 -22.20
C ASP A 421 -35.41 25.51 -20.83
N GLY A 422 -35.78 26.78 -20.57
CA GLY A 422 -35.54 27.46 -19.29
C GLY A 422 -36.31 26.86 -18.11
N SER A 423 -37.34 26.04 -18.39
CA SER A 423 -38.14 25.36 -17.37
C SER A 423 -37.52 24.05 -16.89
N ALA A 424 -36.40 23.61 -17.48
CA ALA A 424 -35.75 22.37 -17.12
C ALA A 424 -35.39 22.36 -15.62
N ARG A 425 -35.82 21.32 -14.92
CA ARG A 425 -35.50 21.06 -13.51
C ARG A 425 -34.89 19.68 -13.32
N VAL A 426 -34.10 19.53 -12.25
CA VAL A 426 -33.49 18.28 -11.81
C VAL A 426 -34.23 17.79 -10.56
N ALA A 427 -34.62 16.51 -10.55
CA ALA A 427 -35.24 15.90 -9.38
C ALA A 427 -34.21 15.69 -8.27
N VAL A 428 -34.30 16.50 -7.21
CA VAL A 428 -33.38 16.43 -6.05
C VAL A 428 -33.85 15.32 -5.11
N ARG A 429 -33.36 14.09 -5.33
CA ARG A 429 -33.58 12.95 -4.40
C ARG A 429 -32.35 12.56 -3.59
N ALA A 430 -31.18 13.11 -3.93
CA ALA A 430 -29.92 12.84 -3.23
C ALA A 430 -29.79 13.77 -2.02
N LYS A 431 -29.29 13.24 -0.89
CA LYS A 431 -28.85 14.03 0.28
C LYS A 431 -27.34 14.29 0.15
N GLY A 432 -26.84 15.34 0.81
CA GLY A 432 -25.42 15.76 0.73
C GLY A 432 -25.12 16.71 -0.43
N GLU A 433 -23.85 16.84 -0.79
CA GLU A 433 -23.31 17.81 -1.76
C GLU A 433 -23.95 17.66 -3.15
N VAL A 434 -24.29 16.43 -3.52
CA VAL A 434 -24.96 16.13 -4.80
C VAL A 434 -26.40 16.63 -4.83
N GLY A 435 -27.07 16.63 -3.68
CA GLY A 435 -28.41 17.22 -3.52
C GLY A 435 -28.36 18.74 -3.60
N GLU A 436 -27.39 19.34 -2.92
CA GLU A 436 -27.13 20.79 -2.93
C GLU A 436 -26.83 21.30 -4.34
N LEU A 437 -26.01 20.58 -5.12
CA LEU A 437 -25.77 20.90 -6.53
C LEU A 437 -27.07 20.90 -7.36
N GLY A 438 -27.96 19.93 -7.13
CA GLY A 438 -29.26 19.87 -7.80
C GLY A 438 -30.18 21.03 -7.43
N ALA A 439 -30.17 21.44 -6.15
CA ALA A 439 -30.93 22.58 -5.65
C ALA A 439 -30.40 23.90 -6.24
N ALA A 440 -29.09 24.14 -6.18
CA ALA A 440 -28.44 25.31 -6.75
C ALA A 440 -28.68 25.43 -8.27
N PHE A 441 -28.64 24.31 -9.00
CA PHE A 441 -29.00 24.31 -10.43
C PHE A 441 -30.45 24.73 -10.66
N ASN A 442 -31.40 24.21 -9.86
CA ASN A 442 -32.81 24.56 -10.00
C ASN A 442 -33.07 26.04 -9.70
N GLU A 443 -32.43 26.60 -8.67
CA GLU A 443 -32.52 28.02 -8.31
C GLU A 443 -31.99 28.91 -9.43
N MET A 444 -30.80 28.61 -9.97
CA MET A 444 -30.24 29.31 -11.12
C MET A 444 -31.17 29.21 -12.35
N SER A 445 -31.73 28.03 -12.61
CA SER A 445 -32.67 27.81 -13.73
C SER A 445 -33.92 28.67 -13.59
N GLU A 446 -34.44 28.81 -12.37
CA GLU A 446 -35.61 29.62 -12.09
C GLU A 446 -35.33 31.12 -12.21
N HIS A 447 -34.18 31.57 -11.71
CA HIS A 447 -33.76 32.95 -11.85
C HIS A 447 -33.58 33.35 -13.33
N LEU A 448 -32.91 32.51 -14.13
CA LEU A 448 -32.75 32.75 -15.56
C LEU A 448 -34.09 32.79 -16.31
N ASP A 449 -35.00 31.85 -16.00
CA ASP A 449 -36.32 31.80 -16.62
C ASP A 449 -37.18 33.03 -16.27
N ARG A 450 -37.08 33.53 -15.02
CA ARG A 450 -37.73 34.79 -14.62
C ARG A 450 -37.18 35.99 -15.39
N MET A 451 -35.85 36.12 -15.50
CA MET A 451 -35.23 37.20 -16.26
C MET A 451 -35.61 37.16 -17.75
N GLU A 452 -35.63 35.97 -18.36
CA GLU A 452 -36.01 35.84 -19.77
C GLU A 452 -37.49 36.20 -19.98
N ARG A 453 -38.38 35.83 -19.05
CA ARG A 453 -39.78 36.25 -19.08
C ARG A 453 -39.93 37.76 -18.93
N GLN A 454 -39.20 38.39 -18.00
CA GLN A 454 -39.20 39.84 -17.82
C GLN A 454 -38.67 40.57 -19.06
N ARG A 455 -37.58 40.09 -19.65
CA ARG A 455 -37.02 40.62 -20.91
C ARG A 455 -38.04 40.54 -22.05
N LYS A 456 -38.72 39.39 -22.21
CA LYS A 456 -39.75 39.22 -23.26
C LYS A 456 -40.95 40.14 -23.05
N ALA A 457 -41.42 40.28 -21.81
CA ALA A 457 -42.49 41.22 -21.46
C ALA A 457 -42.07 42.66 -21.82
N MET A 458 -40.88 43.09 -21.41
CA MET A 458 -40.33 44.41 -21.73
C MET A 458 -40.29 44.66 -23.25
N VAL A 459 -39.76 43.73 -24.04
CA VAL A 459 -39.71 43.88 -25.51
C VAL A 459 -41.11 44.01 -26.10
N SER A 460 -42.07 43.25 -25.59
CA SER A 460 -43.47 43.33 -26.02
C SER A 460 -44.08 44.69 -25.70
N ASP A 461 -43.89 45.18 -24.47
CA ASP A 461 -44.47 46.44 -24.00
C ASP A 461 -43.85 47.64 -24.74
N VAL A 462 -42.52 47.65 -24.91
CA VAL A 462 -41.81 48.66 -25.73
C VAL A 462 -42.36 48.69 -27.16
N SER A 463 -42.54 47.53 -27.78
CA SER A 463 -43.06 47.43 -29.15
C SER A 463 -44.48 47.99 -29.27
N HIS A 464 -45.29 47.88 -28.21
CA HIS A 464 -46.64 48.40 -28.19
C HIS A 464 -46.66 49.93 -28.07
N GLU A 465 -45.92 50.48 -27.10
CA GLU A 465 -45.90 51.93 -26.84
C GLU A 465 -45.26 52.76 -27.96
N LEU A 466 -44.30 52.20 -28.70
CA LEU A 466 -43.72 52.86 -29.87
C LEU A 466 -44.63 52.81 -31.10
N ARG A 467 -45.46 51.76 -31.25
CA ARG A 467 -46.28 51.54 -32.44
C ARG A 467 -47.40 52.57 -32.57
N THR A 468 -48.03 52.94 -31.46
CA THR A 468 -49.16 53.87 -31.44
C THR A 468 -48.79 55.27 -31.97
N PRO A 469 -47.81 56.01 -31.40
CA PRO A 469 -47.43 57.34 -31.90
C PRO A 469 -46.90 57.26 -33.34
N LEU A 470 -46.14 56.20 -33.68
CA LEU A 470 -45.66 56.01 -35.05
C LEU A 470 -46.80 55.81 -36.05
N SER A 471 -47.86 55.10 -35.66
CA SER A 471 -49.06 54.88 -36.48
C SER A 471 -49.87 56.16 -36.62
N ASN A 472 -49.95 57.01 -35.58
CA ASN A 472 -50.59 58.32 -35.64
C ASN A 472 -49.83 59.26 -36.59
N ILE A 473 -48.51 59.40 -36.42
CA ILE A 473 -47.66 60.21 -37.30
C ILE A 473 -47.83 59.77 -38.75
N ARG A 474 -47.74 58.46 -39.01
CA ARG A 474 -47.92 57.90 -40.34
C ARG A 474 -49.31 58.18 -40.91
N GLY A 475 -50.37 57.96 -40.14
CA GLY A 475 -51.75 58.19 -40.61
C GLY A 475 -52.03 59.64 -40.96
N TRP A 476 -51.49 60.60 -40.19
CA TRP A 476 -51.60 62.02 -40.50
C TRP A 476 -50.81 62.42 -41.74
N LEU A 477 -49.61 61.86 -41.92
CA LEU A 477 -48.80 62.09 -43.12
C LEU A 477 -49.43 61.47 -44.38
N GLU A 478 -50.03 60.28 -44.28
CA GLU A 478 -50.79 59.64 -45.37
C GLU A 478 -52.05 60.46 -45.72
N ALA A 479 -52.82 60.90 -44.73
CA ALA A 479 -53.99 61.77 -44.95
C ALA A 479 -53.62 63.10 -45.62
N ALA A 480 -52.46 63.66 -45.26
CA ALA A 480 -51.93 64.85 -45.91
C ALA A 480 -51.49 64.58 -47.35
N GLN A 481 -50.83 63.45 -47.59
CA GLN A 481 -50.38 63.05 -48.93
C GLN A 481 -51.55 62.81 -49.89
N ASP A 482 -52.64 62.22 -49.39
CA ASP A 482 -53.85 61.93 -50.16
C ASP A 482 -54.74 63.17 -50.36
N GLY A 483 -54.34 64.33 -49.83
CA GLY A 483 -55.09 65.60 -49.92
C GLY A 483 -56.36 65.64 -49.05
N VAL A 484 -56.49 64.69 -48.11
CA VAL A 484 -57.62 64.62 -47.16
C VAL A 484 -57.41 65.58 -45.98
N ALA A 485 -56.16 65.90 -45.64
CA ALA A 485 -55.79 66.86 -44.60
C ALA A 485 -54.76 67.89 -45.10
N ASP A 486 -54.87 69.14 -44.66
CA ASP A 486 -53.87 70.17 -44.96
C ASP A 486 -52.71 70.14 -43.96
N LEU A 487 -51.47 70.23 -44.46
CA LEU A 487 -50.26 70.43 -43.64
C LEU A 487 -50.16 71.87 -43.12
N GLY A 488 -51.16 72.28 -42.34
CA GLY A 488 -51.18 73.57 -41.66
C GLY A 488 -50.39 73.57 -40.34
N PRO A 489 -50.30 74.74 -39.67
CA PRO A 489 -49.61 74.89 -38.39
C PRO A 489 -50.13 73.93 -37.30
N ALA A 490 -51.44 73.68 -37.25
CA ALA A 490 -52.06 72.81 -36.25
C ALA A 490 -51.69 71.32 -36.41
N LEU A 491 -51.71 70.81 -37.65
CA LEU A 491 -51.30 69.43 -37.94
C LEU A 491 -49.80 69.25 -37.72
N THR A 492 -49.00 70.24 -38.12
CA THR A 492 -47.55 70.24 -37.91
C THR A 492 -47.22 70.22 -36.41
N ALA A 493 -47.90 71.02 -35.60
CA ALA A 493 -47.74 71.01 -34.15
C ALA A 493 -48.09 69.63 -33.56
N SER A 494 -49.19 69.01 -34.00
CA SER A 494 -49.59 67.66 -33.55
C SER A 494 -48.56 66.58 -33.92
N LEU A 495 -47.96 66.67 -35.12
CA LEU A 495 -46.89 65.75 -35.54
C LEU A 495 -45.61 65.93 -34.72
N VAL A 496 -45.25 67.19 -34.41
CA VAL A 496 -44.10 67.51 -33.55
C VAL A 496 -44.33 67.01 -32.11
N GLU A 497 -45.54 67.15 -31.58
CA GLU A 497 -45.91 66.61 -30.27
C GLU A 497 -45.72 65.08 -30.22
N GLU A 498 -46.21 64.36 -31.24
CA GLU A 498 -46.04 62.89 -31.29
C GLU A 498 -44.59 62.45 -31.48
N ALA A 499 -43.81 63.18 -32.28
CA ALA A 499 -42.37 62.91 -32.42
C ALA A 499 -41.61 63.16 -31.11
N THR A 500 -41.97 64.23 -30.40
CA THR A 500 -41.39 64.57 -29.09
C THR A 500 -41.75 63.52 -28.04
N LEU A 501 -42.99 63.03 -28.04
CA LEU A 501 -43.42 61.92 -27.18
C LEU A 501 -42.60 60.66 -27.46
N LEU A 502 -42.41 60.30 -28.74
CA LEU A 502 -41.63 59.13 -29.13
C LEU A 502 -40.16 59.27 -28.68
N GLN A 503 -39.57 60.45 -28.81
CA GLN A 503 -38.22 60.73 -28.31
C GLN A 503 -38.13 60.54 -26.79
N HIS A 504 -39.08 61.09 -26.02
CA HIS A 504 -39.13 60.90 -24.57
C HIS A 504 -39.27 59.42 -24.19
N ILE A 505 -40.10 58.64 -24.88
CA ILE A 505 -40.23 57.20 -24.63
C ILE A 505 -38.89 56.49 -24.85
N VAL A 506 -38.17 56.82 -25.92
CA VAL A 506 -36.86 56.21 -26.22
C VAL A 506 -35.82 56.57 -25.15
N ASP A 507 -35.77 57.84 -24.73
CA ASP A 507 -34.85 58.31 -23.69
C ASP A 507 -35.15 57.64 -22.34
N ASP A 508 -36.42 57.56 -21.95
CA ASP A 508 -36.90 56.87 -20.76
C ASP A 508 -36.49 55.39 -20.76
N LEU A 509 -36.66 54.70 -21.89
CA LEU A 509 -36.27 53.30 -22.04
C LEU A 509 -34.75 53.09 -21.96
N GLN A 510 -33.96 54.00 -22.53
CA GLN A 510 -32.50 53.93 -22.43
C GLN A 510 -32.05 54.07 -20.97
N GLN A 511 -32.64 55.00 -20.23
CA GLN A 511 -32.34 55.19 -18.81
C GLN A 511 -32.70 53.97 -17.98
N LEU A 512 -33.92 53.46 -18.19
CA LEU A 512 -34.42 52.23 -17.57
C LEU A 512 -33.50 51.03 -17.85
N ALA A 513 -33.03 50.88 -19.09
CA ALA A 513 -32.10 49.83 -19.47
C ALA A 513 -30.73 49.99 -18.80
N LEU A 514 -30.21 51.22 -18.69
CA LEU A 514 -28.93 51.51 -18.01
C LEU A 514 -29.01 51.21 -16.51
N ALA A 515 -30.15 51.51 -15.87
CA ALA A 515 -30.38 51.22 -14.46
C ALA A 515 -30.49 49.71 -14.20
N ASP A 516 -31.19 48.94 -15.04
CA ASP A 516 -31.36 47.48 -14.85
C ASP A 516 -30.05 46.72 -14.84
N VAL A 517 -29.05 47.17 -15.62
CA VAL A 517 -27.71 46.56 -15.64
C VAL A 517 -26.75 47.16 -14.61
N GLY A 518 -27.25 48.03 -13.72
CA GLY A 518 -26.44 48.73 -12.72
C GLY A 518 -25.41 49.69 -13.32
N ARG A 519 -25.63 50.15 -14.57
CA ARG A 519 -24.71 51.05 -15.30
C ARG A 519 -25.19 52.50 -15.33
N LEU A 520 -26.27 52.83 -14.62
CA LEU A 520 -26.65 54.21 -14.39
C LEU A 520 -25.57 54.88 -13.53
N ARG A 521 -24.73 55.71 -14.16
CA ARG A 521 -23.71 56.49 -13.45
C ARG A 521 -24.34 57.77 -12.94
N LEU A 522 -24.32 57.95 -11.63
CA LEU A 522 -24.66 59.19 -10.98
C LEU A 522 -23.42 60.07 -10.85
N HIS A 523 -23.62 61.37 -10.97
CA HIS A 523 -22.60 62.37 -10.66
C HIS A 523 -23.05 63.14 -9.41
N PRO A 524 -22.85 62.56 -8.20
CA PRO A 524 -23.31 63.20 -6.97
C PRO A 524 -22.52 64.47 -6.68
N GLU A 525 -23.23 65.54 -6.38
CA GLU A 525 -22.70 66.80 -5.86
C GLU A 525 -23.57 67.29 -4.69
N PRO A 526 -23.07 68.20 -3.84
CA PRO A 526 -23.87 68.81 -2.79
C PRO A 526 -25.03 69.62 -3.38
N VAL A 527 -26.26 69.21 -3.08
CA VAL A 527 -27.51 69.84 -3.54
C VAL A 527 -28.27 70.40 -2.34
N ASP A 528 -28.63 71.69 -2.39
CA ASP A 528 -29.61 72.28 -1.48
C ASP A 528 -31.01 71.92 -1.97
N ALA A 529 -31.77 71.17 -1.16
CA ALA A 529 -33.10 70.71 -1.54
C ALA A 529 -34.07 71.88 -1.76
N ALA A 530 -33.88 73.02 -1.09
CA ALA A 530 -34.72 74.20 -1.24
C ALA A 530 -34.55 74.81 -2.65
N ASP A 531 -33.31 75.03 -3.06
CA ASP A 531 -32.98 75.60 -4.37
C ASP A 531 -33.48 74.68 -5.50
N LEU A 532 -33.32 73.37 -5.31
CA LEU A 532 -33.78 72.37 -6.26
C LEU A 532 -35.30 72.41 -6.46
N VAL A 533 -36.09 72.34 -5.36
CA VAL A 533 -37.56 72.31 -5.49
C VAL A 533 -38.11 73.65 -6.00
N GLU A 534 -37.50 74.78 -5.66
CA GLU A 534 -37.89 76.08 -6.21
C GLU A 534 -37.61 76.20 -7.70
N GLN A 535 -36.45 75.72 -8.18
CA GLN A 535 -36.13 75.68 -9.60
C GLN A 535 -37.15 74.86 -10.39
N ILE A 536 -37.47 73.66 -9.89
CA ILE A 536 -38.44 72.77 -10.55
C ILE A 536 -39.84 73.38 -10.51
N ALA A 537 -40.28 73.90 -9.37
CA ALA A 537 -41.58 74.55 -9.26
C ALA A 537 -41.71 75.72 -10.26
N THR A 538 -40.65 76.51 -10.45
CA THR A 538 -40.64 77.61 -11.41
C THR A 538 -40.92 77.15 -12.85
N VAL A 539 -40.40 75.99 -13.26
CA VAL A 539 -40.66 75.40 -14.58
C VAL A 539 -42.13 74.98 -14.74
N TYR A 540 -42.76 74.47 -13.68
CA TYR A 540 -44.13 73.95 -13.73
C TYR A 540 -45.20 74.98 -13.35
N ARG A 541 -44.85 76.18 -12.88
CA ARG A 541 -45.83 77.24 -12.55
C ARG A 541 -46.74 77.57 -13.74
N ALA A 542 -46.16 77.80 -14.92
CA ALA A 542 -46.93 78.15 -16.12
C ALA A 542 -47.88 77.02 -16.55
N ALA A 543 -47.45 75.76 -16.45
CA ALA A 543 -48.29 74.61 -16.75
C ALA A 543 -49.42 74.42 -15.73
N ALA A 544 -49.15 74.65 -14.45
CA ALA A 544 -50.16 74.62 -13.39
C ALA A 544 -51.19 75.74 -13.57
N GLU A 545 -50.76 76.97 -13.87
CA GLU A 545 -51.65 78.11 -14.15
C GLU A 545 -52.53 77.87 -15.39
N ALA A 546 -51.95 77.34 -16.47
CA ALA A 546 -52.70 76.97 -17.67
C ALA A 546 -53.75 75.87 -17.41
N ALA A 547 -53.53 75.03 -16.41
CA ALA A 547 -54.46 74.01 -15.94
C ALA A 547 -55.40 74.49 -14.81
N GLU A 548 -55.36 75.78 -14.45
CA GLU A 548 -56.14 76.40 -13.36
C GLU A 548 -55.88 75.75 -11.98
N LEU A 549 -54.63 75.37 -11.72
CA LEU A 549 -54.20 74.72 -10.48
C LEU A 549 -53.41 75.67 -9.58
N VAL A 550 -53.53 75.47 -8.26
CA VAL A 550 -52.69 76.18 -7.27
C VAL A 550 -51.47 75.32 -6.94
N LEU A 551 -50.28 75.74 -7.38
CA LEU A 551 -49.00 75.12 -7.02
C LEU A 551 -48.40 75.81 -5.78
N THR A 552 -48.19 75.05 -4.70
CA THR A 552 -47.57 75.52 -3.46
C THR A 552 -46.23 74.83 -3.23
N VAL A 553 -45.24 75.58 -2.75
CA VAL A 553 -43.91 75.05 -2.39
C VAL A 553 -43.67 75.35 -0.92
N GLU A 554 -43.39 74.31 -0.14
CA GLU A 554 -43.11 74.44 1.29
C GLU A 554 -41.81 73.71 1.63
N VAL A 555 -40.78 74.46 2.03
CA VAL A 555 -39.50 73.89 2.45
C VAL A 555 -39.30 74.13 3.93
N THR A 556 -39.06 73.07 4.70
CA THR A 556 -38.78 73.17 6.14
C THR A 556 -37.29 73.02 6.38
N GLY A 557 -36.65 74.09 6.87
CA GLY A 557 -35.20 74.15 7.06
C GLY A 557 -34.45 74.35 5.74
N ARG A 558 -33.23 73.78 5.63
CA ARG A 558 -32.42 73.73 4.40
C ARG A 558 -31.71 72.38 4.29
N PRO A 559 -32.43 71.29 3.99
CA PRO A 559 -31.83 69.97 3.90
C PRO A 559 -30.84 69.90 2.73
N ARG A 560 -29.67 69.32 2.99
CA ARG A 560 -28.63 69.09 1.97
C ARG A 560 -28.55 67.61 1.62
N LEU A 561 -28.29 67.34 0.34
CA LEU A 561 -28.21 66.02 -0.27
C LEU A 561 -26.88 65.89 -1.00
N ASP A 562 -26.28 64.71 -1.01
CA ASP A 562 -25.22 64.36 -1.97
C ASP A 562 -25.86 63.57 -3.11
N ALA A 563 -26.28 64.27 -4.17
CA ALA A 563 -27.12 63.70 -5.22
C ALA A 563 -26.75 64.23 -6.60
N ASP A 564 -27.12 63.51 -7.65
CA ASP A 564 -27.02 64.01 -9.02
C ASP A 564 -28.19 64.97 -9.27
N PRO A 565 -27.95 66.28 -9.41
CA PRO A 565 -29.00 67.28 -9.48
C PRO A 565 -29.82 67.16 -10.76
N VAL A 566 -29.23 66.68 -11.85
CA VAL A 566 -29.93 66.51 -13.14
C VAL A 566 -30.94 65.38 -12.99
N ARG A 567 -30.51 64.26 -12.41
CA ARG A 567 -31.38 63.10 -12.16
C ARG A 567 -32.44 63.40 -11.11
N LEU A 568 -32.09 64.14 -10.06
CA LEU A 568 -33.06 64.47 -9.04
C LEU A 568 -34.13 65.45 -9.54
N ARG A 569 -33.75 66.44 -10.37
CA ARG A 569 -34.70 67.28 -11.11
C ARG A 569 -35.64 66.46 -11.98
N GLN A 570 -35.12 65.43 -12.64
CA GLN A 570 -35.92 64.53 -13.46
C GLN A 570 -36.94 63.74 -12.61
N ALA A 571 -36.52 63.16 -11.49
CA ALA A 571 -37.42 62.40 -10.62
C ALA A 571 -38.55 63.28 -10.07
N VAL A 572 -38.21 64.44 -9.50
CA VAL A 572 -39.23 65.36 -8.95
C VAL A 572 -40.09 65.96 -10.07
N GLY A 573 -39.52 66.26 -11.24
CA GLY A 573 -40.25 66.72 -12.42
C GLY A 573 -41.28 65.69 -12.91
N ASN A 574 -40.93 64.40 -12.93
CA ASN A 574 -41.86 63.32 -13.27
C ASN A 574 -43.04 63.23 -12.29
N LEU A 575 -42.78 63.41 -10.99
CA LEU A 575 -43.84 63.45 -9.98
C LEU A 575 -44.75 64.67 -10.16
N LEU A 576 -44.18 65.85 -10.38
CA LEU A 576 -44.92 67.10 -10.54
C LEU A 576 -45.73 67.12 -11.83
N ALA A 577 -45.19 66.58 -12.92
CA ALA A 577 -45.90 66.40 -14.18
C ALA A 577 -47.14 65.50 -14.01
N ASN A 578 -47.01 64.41 -13.26
CA ASN A 578 -48.15 63.56 -12.92
C ASN A 578 -49.19 64.31 -12.07
N ALA A 579 -48.76 65.02 -11.04
CA ALA A 579 -49.66 65.79 -10.18
C ALA A 579 -50.46 66.85 -10.98
N VAL A 580 -49.80 67.63 -11.84
CA VAL A 580 -50.46 68.63 -12.69
C VAL A 580 -51.44 67.97 -13.67
N ARG A 581 -51.07 66.82 -14.24
CA ARG A 581 -51.90 66.13 -15.23
C ARG A 581 -53.17 65.51 -14.66
N TYR A 582 -53.10 64.93 -13.46
CA TYR A 582 -54.22 64.19 -12.87
C TYR A 582 -55.08 65.03 -11.93
N THR A 583 -54.66 66.25 -11.59
CA THR A 583 -55.47 67.17 -10.80
C THR A 583 -56.48 67.90 -11.70
N PRO A 584 -57.79 67.88 -11.40
CA PRO A 584 -58.77 68.66 -12.14
C PRO A 584 -58.62 70.18 -11.89
N SER A 585 -59.13 71.01 -12.80
CA SER A 585 -59.13 72.49 -12.66
C SER A 585 -59.72 72.92 -11.31
N GLY A 586 -59.11 73.94 -10.71
CA GLY A 586 -59.42 74.43 -9.36
C GLY A 586 -58.79 73.61 -8.22
N GLY A 587 -58.05 72.54 -8.54
CA GLY A 587 -57.34 71.72 -7.57
C GLY A 587 -56.01 72.32 -7.08
N ARG A 588 -55.33 71.60 -6.20
CA ARG A 588 -54.05 72.01 -5.59
C ARG A 588 -52.98 70.95 -5.78
N VAL A 589 -51.77 71.41 -6.09
CA VAL A 589 -50.54 70.61 -6.03
C VAL A 589 -49.60 71.25 -5.00
N SER A 590 -49.00 70.43 -4.15
CA SER A 590 -48.02 70.86 -3.15
C SER A 590 -46.72 70.09 -3.32
N LEU A 591 -45.61 70.83 -3.35
CA LEU A 591 -44.26 70.31 -3.39
C LEU A 591 -43.58 70.66 -2.06
N ARG A 592 -43.22 69.63 -1.28
CA ARG A 592 -42.62 69.80 0.04
C ARG A 592 -41.22 69.20 0.08
N ALA A 593 -40.31 69.85 0.80
CA ALA A 593 -39.00 69.29 1.13
C ALA A 593 -38.68 69.51 2.61
N TYR A 594 -38.31 68.46 3.32
CA TYR A 594 -37.94 68.52 4.74
C TYR A 594 -36.97 67.41 5.13
N ALA A 595 -36.22 67.60 6.20
CA ALA A 595 -35.40 66.54 6.79
C ALA A 595 -36.23 65.72 7.79
N ASP A 596 -36.08 64.40 7.78
CA ASP A 596 -36.63 63.47 8.76
C ASP A 596 -35.50 62.51 9.20
N GLY A 597 -34.90 62.79 10.37
CA GLY A 597 -33.71 62.09 10.84
C GLY A 597 -32.53 62.23 9.87
N ASP A 598 -32.03 61.08 9.41
CA ASP A 598 -30.89 60.95 8.48
C ASP A 598 -31.33 60.97 7.00
N GLU A 599 -32.62 61.23 6.73
CA GLU A 599 -33.18 61.29 5.38
C GLU A 599 -33.71 62.69 5.05
N VAL A 600 -33.75 63.01 3.76
CA VAL A 600 -34.48 64.15 3.21
C VAL A 600 -35.66 63.61 2.43
N LEU A 601 -36.85 64.10 2.76
CA LEU A 601 -38.10 63.75 2.11
C LEU A 601 -38.49 64.87 1.15
N ILE A 602 -38.72 64.49 -0.11
CA ILE A 602 -39.34 65.35 -1.12
C ILE A 602 -40.72 64.77 -1.44
N GLU A 603 -41.77 65.50 -1.10
CA GLU A 603 -43.16 65.05 -1.29
C GLU A 603 -43.85 65.88 -2.37
N VAL A 604 -44.56 65.19 -3.25
CA VAL A 604 -45.49 65.81 -4.21
C VAL A 604 -46.89 65.30 -3.89
N SER A 605 -47.77 66.19 -3.45
CA SER A 605 -49.17 65.86 -3.16
C SER A 605 -50.12 66.62 -4.05
N ASP A 606 -51.11 65.92 -4.60
CA ASP A 606 -52.20 66.46 -5.40
C ASP A 606 -53.57 66.28 -4.73
N THR A 607 -54.59 66.98 -5.24
CA THR A 607 -56.00 66.81 -4.87
C THR A 607 -56.81 66.18 -6.02
N GLY A 608 -56.18 65.31 -6.79
CA GLY A 608 -56.79 64.60 -7.91
C GLY A 608 -57.74 63.47 -7.49
N PRO A 609 -58.11 62.58 -8.41
CA PRO A 609 -59.05 61.49 -8.15
C PRO A 609 -58.51 60.41 -7.20
N GLY A 610 -57.22 60.45 -6.84
CA GLY A 610 -56.57 59.43 -6.03
C GLY A 610 -56.39 58.11 -6.77
N ILE A 611 -55.89 57.10 -6.04
CA ILE A 611 -55.50 55.79 -6.56
C ILE A 611 -56.15 54.71 -5.69
N GLU A 612 -56.78 53.72 -6.33
CA GLU A 612 -57.39 52.59 -5.63
C GLU A 612 -56.33 51.76 -4.88
N PRO A 613 -56.65 51.19 -3.69
CA PRO A 613 -55.68 50.43 -2.89
C PRO A 613 -55.05 49.24 -3.62
N GLU A 614 -55.80 48.60 -4.53
CA GLU A 614 -55.32 47.49 -5.37
C GLU A 614 -54.24 47.90 -6.39
N HIS A 615 -54.15 49.20 -6.68
CA HIS A 615 -53.22 49.74 -7.66
C HIS A 615 -51.93 50.28 -7.02
N LEU A 616 -51.96 50.68 -5.74
CA LEU A 616 -50.80 51.23 -5.02
C LEU A 616 -49.52 50.38 -5.11
N PRO A 617 -49.54 49.04 -5.03
CA PRO A 617 -48.32 48.24 -5.15
C PRO A 617 -47.67 48.29 -6.53
N HIS A 618 -48.45 48.66 -7.56
CA HIS A 618 -48.08 48.54 -8.96
C HIS A 618 -47.80 49.88 -9.65
N VAL A 619 -48.03 51.03 -8.99
CA VAL A 619 -47.90 52.35 -9.63
C VAL A 619 -46.49 52.67 -10.13
N PHE A 620 -45.48 52.02 -9.54
CA PHE A 620 -44.08 52.16 -9.93
C PHE A 620 -43.63 51.06 -10.91
N ASP A 621 -44.52 50.15 -11.30
CA ASP A 621 -44.24 49.15 -12.33
C ASP A 621 -44.15 49.83 -13.70
N ARG A 622 -43.27 49.31 -14.57
CA ARG A 622 -43.09 49.84 -15.93
C ARG A 622 -44.38 49.72 -16.74
N PHE A 623 -44.69 50.75 -17.53
CA PHE A 623 -45.88 50.80 -18.40
C PHE A 623 -47.20 50.65 -17.65
N TRP A 624 -47.19 50.77 -16.33
CA TRP A 624 -48.40 50.62 -15.53
C TRP A 624 -49.28 51.86 -15.65
N ARG A 625 -50.59 51.63 -15.79
CA ARG A 625 -51.63 52.66 -15.88
C ARG A 625 -52.92 52.13 -15.24
N ALA A 626 -53.61 52.96 -14.46
CA ALA A 626 -54.86 52.60 -13.79
C ALA A 626 -55.99 52.22 -14.78
N GLU A 627 -56.08 52.90 -15.93
CA GLU A 627 -57.13 52.64 -16.94
C GLU A 627 -56.54 52.26 -18.30
N LYS A 628 -56.72 50.99 -18.70
CA LYS A 628 -56.20 50.43 -19.96
C LYS A 628 -57.03 50.77 -21.21
N SER A 629 -58.22 51.38 -21.08
CA SER A 629 -59.22 51.33 -22.17
C SER A 629 -59.99 52.61 -22.51
N ARG A 630 -59.87 53.75 -21.81
CA ARG A 630 -60.75 54.92 -22.12
C ARG A 630 -60.15 56.33 -22.22
N SER A 631 -58.85 56.56 -22.08
CA SER A 631 -58.28 57.90 -22.32
C SER A 631 -57.08 57.88 -23.27
N ARG A 632 -57.36 57.77 -24.58
CA ARG A 632 -56.37 58.11 -25.63
C ARG A 632 -55.93 59.58 -25.58
N GLN A 633 -56.68 60.43 -24.87
CA GLN A 633 -56.38 61.87 -24.70
C GLN A 633 -55.48 62.21 -23.52
N SER A 634 -55.20 61.31 -22.56
CA SER A 634 -54.43 61.72 -21.38
C SER A 634 -52.91 61.69 -21.56
N GLY A 635 -52.34 60.98 -22.56
CA GLY A 635 -50.95 61.17 -23.04
C GLY A 635 -49.80 60.90 -22.06
N GLY A 636 -49.50 59.63 -21.73
CA GLY A 636 -48.29 59.29 -20.95
C GLY A 636 -47.85 57.85 -21.12
N SER A 637 -46.52 57.65 -21.11
CA SER A 637 -45.85 56.37 -21.37
C SER A 637 -45.98 55.33 -20.24
N GLY A 638 -46.39 55.75 -19.04
CA GLY A 638 -46.35 54.88 -17.85
C GLY A 638 -44.93 54.53 -17.39
N LEU A 639 -43.90 55.22 -17.90
CA LEU A 639 -42.49 55.01 -17.51
C LEU A 639 -42.04 55.99 -16.43
N GLY A 640 -42.66 57.16 -16.33
CA GLY A 640 -42.23 58.24 -15.44
C GLY A 640 -42.08 57.83 -13.97
N LEU A 641 -43.06 57.14 -13.39
CA LEU A 641 -42.98 56.68 -12.00
C LEU A 641 -41.95 55.55 -11.80
N ALA A 642 -41.82 54.64 -12.77
CA ALA A 642 -40.77 53.62 -12.72
C ALA A 642 -39.36 54.24 -12.71
N ILE A 643 -39.16 55.32 -13.47
CA ILE A 643 -37.91 56.10 -13.46
C ILE A 643 -37.70 56.78 -12.11
N VAL A 644 -38.74 57.38 -11.51
CA VAL A 644 -38.65 57.98 -10.16
C VAL A 644 -38.11 56.97 -9.16
N ARG A 645 -38.68 55.76 -9.15
CA ARG A 645 -38.23 54.69 -8.26
C ARG A 645 -36.78 54.29 -8.52
N GLN A 646 -36.40 54.06 -9.78
CA GLN A 646 -35.02 53.69 -10.12
C GLN A 646 -34.01 54.77 -9.79
N LEU A 647 -34.35 56.04 -10.02
CA LEU A 647 -33.48 57.17 -9.68
C LEU A 647 -33.34 57.30 -8.16
N ALA A 648 -34.41 57.12 -7.38
CA ALA A 648 -34.34 57.11 -5.93
C ALA A 648 -33.44 55.97 -5.41
N GLU A 649 -33.65 54.76 -5.91
CA GLU A 649 -32.85 53.57 -5.56
C GLU A 649 -31.38 53.73 -5.95
N ALA A 650 -31.08 54.32 -7.11
CA ALA A 650 -29.71 54.61 -7.53
C ALA A 650 -28.99 55.61 -6.61
N HIS A 651 -29.72 56.53 -5.98
CA HIS A 651 -29.21 57.44 -4.96
C HIS A 651 -29.16 56.82 -3.55
N GLY A 652 -29.45 55.52 -3.41
CA GLY A 652 -29.51 54.84 -2.11
C GLY A 652 -30.75 55.15 -1.28
N GLY A 653 -31.78 55.72 -1.91
CA GLY A 653 -33.05 56.08 -1.30
C GLY A 653 -34.22 55.17 -1.69
N SER A 654 -35.45 55.66 -1.51
CA SER A 654 -36.67 54.94 -1.89
C SER A 654 -37.78 55.88 -2.37
N ALA A 655 -38.74 55.35 -3.14
CA ALA A 655 -39.94 56.04 -3.57
C ALA A 655 -41.19 55.32 -3.03
N ALA A 656 -42.17 56.08 -2.53
CA ALA A 656 -43.41 55.56 -1.98
C ALA A 656 -44.61 56.40 -2.42
N VAL A 657 -45.81 55.83 -2.32
CA VAL A 657 -47.08 56.51 -2.60
C VAL A 657 -48.07 56.29 -1.46
N ARG A 658 -48.85 57.31 -1.15
CA ARG A 658 -50.02 57.27 -0.26
C ARG A 658 -51.18 57.91 -1.01
N SER A 659 -52.33 57.27 -1.08
CA SER A 659 -53.50 57.85 -1.77
C SER A 659 -54.80 57.24 -1.24
N GLU A 660 -55.85 58.05 -1.25
CA GLU A 660 -57.23 57.63 -1.00
C GLU A 660 -58.08 58.05 -2.22
N PRO A 661 -58.97 57.18 -2.73
CA PRO A 661 -59.89 57.55 -3.81
C PRO A 661 -60.68 58.81 -3.48
N GLY A 662 -60.71 59.76 -4.42
CA GLY A 662 -61.38 61.06 -4.31
C GLY A 662 -60.66 62.11 -3.45
N ARG A 663 -59.47 61.82 -2.90
CA ARG A 663 -58.71 62.74 -2.04
C ARG A 663 -57.32 63.08 -2.55
N GLY A 664 -56.92 62.55 -3.70
CA GLY A 664 -55.62 62.76 -4.32
C GLY A 664 -54.54 61.77 -3.89
N ALA A 665 -53.32 61.99 -4.37
CA ALA A 665 -52.16 61.15 -4.06
C ALA A 665 -51.00 61.98 -3.52
N THR A 666 -50.18 61.35 -2.67
CA THR A 666 -48.92 61.89 -2.15
C THR A 666 -47.80 60.92 -2.49
N PHE A 667 -46.92 61.34 -3.39
CA PHE A 667 -45.69 60.63 -3.72
C PHE A 667 -44.55 61.16 -2.86
N VAL A 668 -43.74 60.25 -2.32
CA VAL A 668 -42.65 60.58 -1.39
C VAL A 668 -41.35 59.98 -1.91
N LEU A 669 -40.36 60.84 -2.15
CA LEU A 669 -38.97 60.47 -2.38
C LEU A 669 -38.20 60.59 -1.06
N ARG A 670 -37.61 59.50 -0.60
CA ARG A 670 -36.71 59.45 0.55
C ARG A 670 -35.30 59.30 0.06
N LEU A 671 -34.41 60.20 0.46
CA LEU A 671 -33.02 60.21 0.04
C LEU A 671 -32.09 60.37 1.25
N PRO A 672 -30.89 59.77 1.25
CA PRO A 672 -29.93 59.96 2.31
C PRO A 672 -29.54 61.44 2.43
N ARG A 673 -29.61 61.99 3.64
CA ARG A 673 -29.13 63.34 3.92
C ARG A 673 -27.61 63.38 3.81
N SER A 674 -27.06 64.45 3.22
CA SER A 674 -25.61 64.69 3.27
C SER A 674 -25.20 64.95 4.73
N PRO A 675 -24.12 64.34 5.24
CA PRO A 675 -23.63 64.64 6.58
C PRO A 675 -23.28 66.11 6.67
N ASP A 676 -23.82 66.82 7.67
CA ASP A 676 -23.51 68.24 7.92
C ASP A 676 -21.98 68.38 8.08
N HIS A 677 -21.31 68.87 7.04
CA HIS A 677 -19.92 69.30 7.15
C HIS A 677 -19.95 70.64 7.89
N GLY A 678 -19.81 70.56 9.22
CA GLY A 678 -19.82 71.70 10.14
C GLY A 678 -18.77 72.75 9.86
#